data_AF-A0A6J1BU55-F1
#
_entry.id   AF-A0A6J1BU55-F1
#
_cell.length_a   1.000
_cell.length_b   1.000
_cell.length_c   1.000
_cell.angle_alpha   90.00
_cell.angle_beta   90.00
_cell.angle_gamma   90.00
#
_symmetry.space_group_name_H-M   'P 1'
#
loop_
_entity.id
_entity.type
_entity.pdbx_description
1 polymer ?
#
loop_
_entity_poly.entity_id
_entity_poly.type
_entity_poly.pdbx_seq_one_letter_code
_entity_poly.pdbx_strand_id
1 'polypeptide(L)'
;MAEDSPRISGLSSGLAVILSDNDHRGSSSKSRCFSYCDEFRHQSVERTLEYVFGLPNKSIDPVTSPIDTDLIRSIIKNRFSELAYPIAPYGEGDGICIVDNGLGPNVVCIEKVSICGDMRIVKPPLIMESFSMFSSSRANACVWSGKWMYEVILETSGIQQLGWATLACPFTDHEGVGDADDSYAFDGRRVRKWNKEAERYGQSWVVGDVIGCCIDLDRNEISFYRNGISLGVAFSGIRKMGPGIGYHPAISLSQGSYSYLALACHIFRREELMVLWWKSVDFEFLFEGFLSRKNPNKQDLEYMMPSVWWPGSREDVSYESSMDLTTTALSEAINEIEEKHRDLCRLVIQFIPPTTSPQLPGSVFRTFLQNLLLKNRGADRSASPSGVLSNSIVVSLYAVILHFLSEGFGIGSVCDWLRSSETDGPDIGFLHRGGQRSFPVYLFFKDESHQTVTARLGGSYNHILKLHPPCDQEVEVIRWEEGCMDDNETRVTHSTRQKPCCCSSYDAECMRSSKDPMKYAIRSSRGIPMHDRSAHVATECTAGNLNDEITDKPSSSEQSDTEFGYCPMQQQMRIVQRETNTSSATLREEELLDFLLLFYHMGLAPDFKQASHYMSHQSQLIALLEETDKQIRERACREQLKRLKEARSTYRDEVIDCVRHCAWNRISLFSRWKQRGMYAMCMWTVQLLLVLSKMDSVFVYIPEFYVETLVDCFHVLRKGDPPFVPSTIFLKQGLASFVTFVVNHFNDPRISSADLKDLLLQSISVLVQYKEYLVTFESNEAATKKLPKSLLLAFDNRSWIPVTNILLRLCKGSGFGSSKHGESSSSSIIFQALLREACVTDEGLFSPFLNRLFNTLSWTMTEFSVSIREMQEKYQVLDSQQRKCNVIFDLSCNLARVLEFFTREIPQAFLLGTDTNLRRLTELILFILNHVTSAADAEFFDLSLRRNGQSLEKVNRGMILAPLVGIILNLWDASAELKNKEYNDVVGIFASMECLNTVNCGLRLLLDYNWAGSFRGDGYVAKLERLENFLSLLLYRMESSAFDNSAFSDQTDANDSMCCICYEREADTCFKPCSHRSCYGCISRHLLNCQRCFFCNAPLEDVMRAGTN
;
A
#
# COMPACT_ATOMS: atom_id res chain seq x y z
N MET A 1 -5.64 43.79 13.84
CA MET A 1 -6.96 43.13 13.93
C MET A 1 -7.21 42.52 12.57
N ALA A 2 -7.09 41.22 12.50
CA ALA A 2 -7.21 40.40 11.30
C ALA A 2 -8.62 39.81 11.25
N GLU A 3 -9.16 39.61 10.06
CA GLU A 3 -10.07 38.50 9.79
C GLU A 3 -9.77 37.88 8.42
N ASP A 4 -9.87 36.55 8.44
CA ASP A 4 -9.48 35.56 7.44
C ASP A 4 -10.37 35.53 6.19
N SER A 5 -9.80 35.06 5.06
CA SER A 5 -10.51 34.33 4.00
C SER A 5 -9.53 33.43 3.23
N PRO A 6 -9.96 32.23 2.77
CA PRO A 6 -9.08 31.10 2.48
C PRO A 6 -8.43 31.21 1.09
N ARG A 7 -7.10 31.07 1.05
CA ARG A 7 -6.34 30.96 -0.21
C ARG A 7 -6.45 29.54 -0.74
N ILE A 8 -7.12 29.40 -1.88
CA ILE A 8 -7.09 28.20 -2.72
C ILE A 8 -5.91 28.40 -3.68
N SER A 9 -4.79 27.74 -3.41
CA SER A 9 -3.58 27.75 -4.24
C SER A 9 -3.57 26.53 -5.15
N GLY A 10 -3.58 26.77 -6.45
CA GLY A 10 -3.34 25.80 -7.50
C GLY A 10 -3.32 26.58 -8.80
N LEU A 11 -2.13 27.01 -9.24
CA LEU A 11 -1.97 27.77 -10.48
C LEU A 11 -0.66 27.38 -11.19
N SER A 12 -0.80 27.17 -12.49
CA SER A 12 0.16 26.75 -13.52
C SER A 12 1.19 27.82 -13.89
N SER A 13 2.24 27.40 -14.61
CA SER A 13 3.33 28.25 -15.09
C SER A 13 2.86 29.20 -16.21
N GLY A 14 3.23 30.50 -16.14
CA GLY A 14 2.87 31.51 -17.13
C GLY A 14 2.14 32.76 -16.62
N LEU A 15 1.98 32.97 -15.30
CA LEU A 15 1.19 34.10 -14.81
C LEU A 15 1.95 35.45 -14.69
N ALA A 16 1.33 36.53 -15.16
CA ALA A 16 1.73 37.93 -14.98
C ALA A 16 0.51 38.78 -14.59
N VAL A 17 0.60 39.57 -13.51
CA VAL A 17 -0.47 40.48 -13.04
C VAL A 17 -0.19 41.91 -13.51
N ILE A 18 -1.14 42.55 -14.20
CA ILE A 18 -1.15 44.01 -14.43
C ILE A 18 -2.16 44.66 -13.49
N LEU A 19 -1.69 45.56 -12.63
CA LEU A 19 -2.52 46.30 -11.67
C LEU A 19 -3.31 47.39 -12.40
N SER A 20 -4.64 47.41 -12.22
CA SER A 20 -5.51 48.51 -12.60
C SER A 20 -6.21 49.05 -11.35
N ASP A 21 -6.14 50.36 -11.17
CA ASP A 21 -6.69 51.08 -10.03
C ASP A 21 -8.20 51.29 -10.26
N ASN A 22 -9.05 50.64 -9.47
CA ASN A 22 -10.31 51.17 -8.91
C ASN A 22 -11.22 50.06 -8.38
N ASP A 23 -11.51 50.17 -7.09
CA ASP A 23 -12.39 49.31 -6.33
C ASP A 23 -13.62 50.15 -5.93
N HIS A 24 -14.79 49.98 -6.57
CA HIS A 24 -16.05 50.47 -6.01
C HIS A 24 -17.27 49.57 -6.32
N ARG A 25 -17.99 49.34 -5.22
CA ARG A 25 -19.14 48.47 -4.97
C ARG A 25 -20.38 48.80 -5.81
N GLY A 26 -21.19 47.79 -6.14
CA GLY A 26 -22.60 47.98 -6.50
C GLY A 26 -23.27 46.71 -7.05
N SER A 27 -24.44 46.36 -6.51
CA SER A 27 -25.09 45.05 -6.56
C SER A 27 -25.96 44.73 -7.78
N SER A 28 -26.10 43.42 -8.01
CA SER A 28 -27.27 42.65 -8.47
C SER A 28 -27.86 42.87 -9.87
N SER A 29 -27.80 41.83 -10.72
CA SER A 29 -28.98 41.05 -11.09
C SER A 29 -28.59 39.79 -11.88
N LYS A 30 -29.28 38.69 -11.61
CA LYS A 30 -29.23 37.45 -12.40
C LYS A 30 -29.90 37.66 -13.76
N SER A 31 -29.57 36.72 -14.67
CA SER A 31 -30.19 36.37 -15.97
C SER A 31 -29.42 36.95 -17.17
N ARG A 32 -28.93 36.18 -18.15
CA ARG A 32 -29.24 34.82 -18.62
C ARG A 32 -27.97 34.14 -19.13
N CYS A 33 -27.92 32.82 -18.90
CA CYS A 33 -27.08 31.87 -19.62
C CYS A 33 -27.53 31.81 -21.09
N PHE A 34 -26.58 31.80 -22.02
CA PHE A 34 -26.69 31.03 -23.24
C PHE A 34 -25.41 30.20 -23.37
N SER A 35 -25.56 28.90 -23.21
CA SER A 35 -24.64 27.89 -23.72
C SER A 35 -24.62 28.00 -25.25
N TYR A 36 -23.43 28.03 -25.85
CA TYR A 36 -23.27 27.86 -27.29
C TYR A 36 -22.12 26.88 -27.56
N CYS A 37 -22.28 25.66 -27.08
CA CYS A 37 -21.50 24.50 -27.51
C CYS A 37 -22.45 23.53 -28.22
N ASP A 38 -22.83 23.82 -29.47
CA ASP A 38 -23.45 22.78 -30.33
C ASP A 38 -23.42 23.04 -31.86
N GLU A 39 -22.93 24.18 -32.37
CA GLU A 39 -23.09 24.49 -33.81
C GLU A 39 -21.92 24.15 -34.76
N PHE A 40 -20.87 23.44 -34.34
CA PHE A 40 -19.72 23.16 -35.21
C PHE A 40 -19.76 21.81 -35.97
N ARG A 41 -20.78 20.97 -35.77
CA ARG A 41 -20.84 19.62 -36.38
C ARG A 41 -21.09 19.59 -37.89
N HIS A 42 -21.36 20.72 -38.55
CA HIS A 42 -21.74 20.75 -39.98
C HIS A 42 -21.11 21.88 -40.82
N GLN A 43 -20.00 22.48 -40.39
CA GLN A 43 -19.37 23.55 -41.17
C GLN A 43 -18.34 23.02 -42.17
N SER A 44 -18.29 23.64 -43.35
CA SER A 44 -17.43 23.22 -44.45
C SER A 44 -15.94 23.44 -44.14
N VAL A 45 -15.05 22.81 -44.89
CA VAL A 45 -13.59 22.89 -44.69
C VAL A 45 -13.11 24.35 -44.76
N GLU A 46 -13.75 25.18 -45.58
CA GLU A 46 -13.52 26.61 -45.72
C GLU A 46 -13.81 27.37 -44.42
N ARG A 47 -14.94 27.08 -43.76
CA ARG A 47 -15.29 27.68 -42.44
C ARG A 47 -14.27 27.30 -41.36
N THR A 48 -13.69 26.11 -41.45
CA THR A 48 -12.67 25.65 -40.52
C THR A 48 -11.33 26.35 -40.76
N LEU A 49 -10.94 26.53 -42.03
CA LEU A 49 -9.77 27.32 -42.39
C LEU A 49 -9.96 28.79 -42.02
N GLU A 50 -11.16 29.35 -42.22
CA GLU A 50 -11.51 30.69 -41.76
C GLU A 50 -11.36 30.80 -40.24
N TYR A 51 -11.87 29.83 -39.48
CA TYR A 51 -11.73 29.84 -38.03
C TYR A 51 -10.29 29.66 -37.54
N VAL A 52 -9.54 28.73 -38.14
CA VAL A 52 -8.13 28.42 -37.79
C VAL A 52 -7.21 29.60 -38.09
N PHE A 53 -7.49 30.36 -39.15
CA PHE A 53 -6.72 31.55 -39.54
C PHE A 53 -7.37 32.88 -39.11
N GLY A 54 -8.45 32.85 -38.32
CA GLY A 54 -9.14 34.07 -37.84
C GLY A 54 -9.74 34.95 -38.95
N LEU A 55 -10.20 34.36 -40.05
CA LEU A 55 -10.81 35.04 -41.19
C LEU A 55 -12.34 35.28 -40.99
N PRO A 56 -12.93 36.34 -41.57
CA PRO A 56 -14.38 36.54 -41.54
C PRO A 56 -15.14 35.42 -42.26
N ASN A 57 -16.35 35.09 -41.78
CA ASN A 57 -17.21 34.05 -42.40
C ASN A 57 -17.45 34.33 -43.90
N LYS A 58 -17.18 33.35 -44.78
CA LYS A 58 -17.28 33.38 -46.26
C LYS A 58 -16.16 34.15 -46.99
N SER A 59 -14.97 34.22 -46.40
CA SER A 59 -13.77 34.77 -47.03
C SER A 59 -12.96 33.75 -47.84
N ILE A 60 -13.28 32.46 -47.75
CA ILE A 60 -12.69 31.40 -48.58
C ILE A 60 -13.78 30.83 -49.52
N ASP A 61 -13.52 30.87 -50.84
CA ASP A 61 -14.36 30.22 -51.85
C ASP A 61 -14.32 28.68 -51.73
N PRO A 62 -15.37 27.95 -52.14
CA PRO A 62 -15.41 26.48 -52.04
C PRO A 62 -14.19 25.82 -52.67
N VAL A 63 -13.46 25.03 -51.89
CA VAL A 63 -12.17 24.46 -52.29
C VAL A 63 -12.43 23.19 -53.10
N THR A 64 -12.17 23.23 -54.40
CA THR A 64 -12.37 22.10 -55.33
C THR A 64 -11.15 21.18 -55.50
N SER A 65 -10.05 21.43 -54.79
CA SER A 65 -8.77 20.71 -54.88
C SER A 65 -8.23 20.29 -53.49
N PRO A 66 -7.29 19.33 -53.39
CA PRO A 66 -6.69 18.95 -52.10
C PRO A 66 -5.97 20.14 -51.45
N ILE A 67 -6.03 20.26 -50.14
CA ILE A 67 -5.32 21.31 -49.39
C ILE A 67 -3.83 21.02 -49.45
N ASP A 68 -3.06 21.92 -50.08
CA ASP A 68 -1.61 21.87 -50.13
C ASP A 68 -0.98 23.14 -49.53
N THR A 69 0.35 23.10 -49.39
CA THR A 69 1.15 24.19 -48.83
C THR A 69 1.15 25.44 -49.69
N ASP A 70 0.84 25.35 -50.99
CA ASP A 70 0.82 26.48 -51.91
C ASP A 70 -0.51 27.25 -51.82
N LEU A 71 -1.64 26.55 -51.61
CA LEU A 71 -2.94 27.13 -51.31
C LEU A 71 -2.94 27.89 -49.98
N ILE A 72 -2.36 27.29 -48.93
CA ILE A 72 -2.20 27.96 -47.63
C ILE A 72 -1.33 29.22 -47.77
N ARG A 73 -0.23 29.14 -48.54
CA ARG A 73 0.64 30.30 -48.80
C ARG A 73 -0.06 31.39 -49.60
N SER A 74 -0.97 31.05 -50.51
CA SER A 74 -1.80 31.98 -51.28
C SER A 74 -2.80 32.74 -50.39
N ILE A 75 -3.48 32.05 -49.47
CA ILE A 75 -4.43 32.65 -48.51
C ILE A 75 -3.70 33.66 -47.61
N ILE A 76 -2.53 33.28 -47.11
CA ILE A 76 -1.68 34.15 -46.30
C ILE A 76 -1.22 35.39 -47.10
N LYS A 77 -0.85 35.21 -48.38
CA LYS A 77 -0.32 36.29 -49.23
C LYS A 77 -1.38 37.31 -49.65
N ASN A 78 -2.62 36.88 -49.91
CA ASN A 78 -3.72 37.81 -50.25
C ASN A 78 -4.17 38.65 -49.05
N ARG A 79 -4.10 38.13 -47.83
CA ARG A 79 -4.47 38.85 -46.59
C ARG A 79 -3.50 39.95 -46.18
N PHE A 80 -2.24 39.88 -46.60
CA PHE A 80 -1.26 40.94 -46.35
C PHE A 80 -1.54 42.22 -47.16
N SER A 81 -2.37 42.16 -48.19
CA SER A 81 -2.60 43.30 -49.09
C SER A 81 -3.79 44.17 -48.68
N GLU A 82 -4.70 43.69 -47.84
CA GLU A 82 -5.97 44.37 -47.50
C GLU A 82 -5.96 45.16 -46.18
N LEU A 83 -4.93 45.03 -45.34
CA LEU A 83 -4.88 45.66 -44.01
C LEU A 83 -4.21 47.06 -43.97
N ALA A 84 -3.89 47.65 -45.12
CA ALA A 84 -3.30 48.98 -45.19
C ALA A 84 -4.34 50.07 -45.49
N TYR A 85 -5.05 50.56 -44.47
CA TYR A 85 -5.57 51.94 -44.45
C TYR A 85 -5.49 52.56 -43.04
N PRO A 86 -5.09 53.83 -42.92
CA PRO A 86 -4.81 54.49 -41.65
C PRO A 86 -6.07 55.10 -41.04
N ILE A 87 -6.25 54.94 -39.72
CA ILE A 87 -7.25 55.69 -38.95
C ILE A 87 -6.52 56.80 -38.19
N ALA A 88 -6.97 58.04 -38.40
CA ALA A 88 -6.39 59.27 -37.85
C ALA A 88 -6.57 59.38 -36.33
N PRO A 89 -5.61 59.99 -35.60
CA PRO A 89 -5.71 60.23 -34.17
C PRO A 89 -6.57 61.48 -33.89
N TYR A 90 -7.57 61.34 -33.01
CA TYR A 90 -8.13 62.47 -32.28
C TYR A 90 -7.46 62.54 -30.91
N GLY A 91 -6.78 63.65 -30.63
CA GLY A 91 -6.28 64.00 -29.29
C GLY A 91 -4.85 64.54 -29.29
N GLU A 92 -4.70 65.87 -29.36
CA GLU A 92 -3.45 66.57 -29.02
C GLU A 92 -3.25 66.58 -27.50
N GLY A 93 -2.14 66.00 -27.02
CA GLY A 93 -1.63 66.21 -25.65
C GLY A 93 -1.06 64.93 -25.00
N ASP A 94 0.19 65.01 -24.53
CA ASP A 94 0.82 64.13 -23.53
C ASP A 94 1.51 62.81 -23.95
N GLY A 95 1.98 62.65 -25.20
CA GLY A 95 2.99 61.62 -25.53
C GLY A 95 2.57 60.15 -25.37
N ILE A 96 1.32 59.90 -25.00
CA ILE A 96 0.65 58.61 -24.85
C ILE A 96 -0.74 58.67 -25.49
N CYS A 97 -1.19 57.55 -26.06
CA CYS A 97 -2.54 57.35 -26.54
C CYS A 97 -3.04 56.02 -25.99
N ILE A 98 -4.18 56.03 -25.32
CA ILE A 98 -4.84 54.82 -24.82
C ILE A 98 -6.08 54.61 -25.69
N VAL A 99 -6.10 53.52 -26.45
CA VAL A 99 -7.23 53.19 -27.34
C VAL A 99 -8.41 52.73 -26.49
N ASP A 100 -9.54 53.45 -26.59
CA ASP A 100 -10.78 53.10 -25.90
C ASP A 100 -11.46 51.90 -26.58
N ASN A 101 -11.38 50.75 -25.94
CA ASN A 101 -12.00 49.50 -26.38
C ASN A 101 -13.40 49.27 -25.77
N GLY A 102 -14.11 50.34 -25.38
CA GLY A 102 -15.42 50.27 -24.73
C GLY A 102 -15.36 49.97 -23.23
N LEU A 103 -14.17 50.12 -22.61
CA LEU A 103 -13.92 49.94 -21.17
C LEU A 103 -13.86 51.26 -20.40
N GLY A 104 -14.01 52.38 -21.11
CA GLY A 104 -13.96 53.74 -20.56
C GLY A 104 -12.64 54.45 -20.86
N PRO A 105 -12.64 55.79 -20.87
CA PRO A 105 -11.45 56.58 -21.15
C PRO A 105 -10.36 56.33 -20.09
N ASN A 106 -9.10 56.25 -20.53
CA ASN A 106 -7.90 56.10 -19.69
C ASN A 106 -7.71 54.76 -18.96
N VAL A 107 -8.44 53.70 -19.31
CA VAL A 107 -8.21 52.35 -18.75
C VAL A 107 -7.17 51.61 -19.59
N VAL A 108 -6.02 51.28 -18.99
CA VAL A 108 -4.99 50.44 -19.63
C VAL A 108 -5.34 48.97 -19.44
N CYS A 109 -5.42 48.23 -20.54
CA CYS A 109 -5.67 46.79 -20.55
C CYS A 109 -4.88 46.11 -21.67
N ILE A 110 -4.84 44.79 -21.63
CA ILE A 110 -4.32 44.00 -22.76
C ILE A 110 -5.29 44.11 -23.93
N GLU A 111 -4.74 44.44 -25.10
CA GLU A 111 -5.52 44.53 -26.32
C GLU A 111 -5.75 43.12 -26.88
N LYS A 112 -7.00 42.63 -26.80
CA LYS A 112 -7.35 41.27 -27.21
C LYS A 112 -7.01 40.94 -28.67
N VAL A 113 -7.09 41.93 -29.56
CA VAL A 113 -6.75 41.76 -30.99
C VAL A 113 -5.24 41.66 -31.23
N SER A 114 -4.41 42.06 -30.26
CA SER A 114 -2.95 41.95 -30.34
C SER A 114 -2.41 40.58 -29.90
N ILE A 115 -3.28 39.71 -29.36
CA ILE A 115 -2.90 38.38 -28.87
C ILE A 115 -2.55 37.49 -30.06
N CYS A 116 -1.32 36.98 -30.06
CA CYS A 116 -0.86 35.92 -30.94
C CYS A 116 -0.52 34.69 -30.08
N GLY A 117 -1.04 33.52 -30.43
CA GLY A 117 -1.01 32.31 -29.60
C GLY A 117 -2.26 32.12 -28.71
N ASP A 118 -2.29 31.04 -27.91
CA ASP A 118 -3.39 30.76 -26.97
C ASP A 118 -3.07 31.36 -25.60
N MET A 119 -3.49 32.60 -25.40
CA MET A 119 -3.29 33.33 -24.15
C MET A 119 -4.62 33.79 -23.56
N ARG A 120 -4.81 33.56 -22.25
CA ARG A 120 -6.06 33.84 -21.54
C ARG A 120 -5.84 34.75 -20.35
N ILE A 121 -6.84 35.59 -20.07
CA ILE A 121 -6.90 36.41 -18.86
C ILE A 121 -7.71 35.62 -17.82
N VAL A 122 -7.07 35.20 -16.73
CA VAL A 122 -7.63 34.21 -15.78
C VAL A 122 -8.45 34.88 -14.68
N LYS A 123 -7.96 35.98 -14.07
CA LYS A 123 -8.64 36.71 -12.98
C LYS A 123 -8.26 38.21 -12.98
N PRO A 124 -9.05 39.08 -12.32
CA PRO A 124 -8.62 40.42 -11.88
C PRO A 124 -7.81 40.32 -10.58
N PRO A 125 -6.76 41.16 -10.36
CA PRO A 125 -6.09 42.05 -11.32
C PRO A 125 -5.52 41.26 -12.51
N LEU A 126 -5.42 41.86 -13.70
CA LEU A 126 -5.22 41.22 -15.02
C LEU A 126 -4.12 40.14 -15.03
N ILE A 127 -4.48 38.92 -14.67
CA ILE A 127 -3.60 37.74 -14.68
C ILE A 127 -3.65 37.11 -16.06
N MET A 128 -2.50 36.95 -16.71
CA MET A 128 -2.39 36.32 -18.04
C MET A 128 -1.74 34.94 -17.97
N GLU A 129 -2.21 33.97 -18.76
CA GLU A 129 -1.62 32.62 -18.86
C GLU A 129 -1.51 32.20 -20.32
N SER A 130 -0.39 31.57 -20.71
CA SER A 130 -0.13 31.07 -22.06
C SER A 130 -0.20 29.55 -22.13
N PHE A 131 -0.87 29.04 -23.16
CA PHE A 131 -1.02 27.62 -23.47
C PHE A 131 -0.26 27.21 -24.74
N SER A 132 0.48 28.13 -25.38
CA SER A 132 1.29 27.87 -26.57
C SER A 132 2.79 28.02 -26.29
N MET A 133 3.64 27.49 -27.19
CA MET A 133 5.10 27.54 -27.03
C MET A 133 5.62 28.95 -26.73
N PHE A 134 5.05 29.96 -27.40
CA PHE A 134 5.30 31.36 -27.16
C PHE A 134 4.07 32.16 -27.57
N SER A 135 3.33 32.72 -26.60
CA SER A 135 2.21 33.64 -26.86
C SER A 135 2.64 35.07 -26.57
N SER A 136 2.21 36.02 -27.39
CA SER A 136 2.57 37.43 -27.26
C SER A 136 1.33 38.34 -27.27
N SER A 137 1.40 39.46 -26.55
CA SER A 137 0.38 40.51 -26.64
C SER A 137 0.94 41.88 -26.31
N ARG A 138 0.15 42.91 -26.65
CA ARG A 138 0.37 44.31 -26.31
C ARG A 138 -0.75 44.83 -25.43
N ALA A 139 -0.45 45.86 -24.65
CA ALA A 139 -1.47 46.71 -24.04
C ALA A 139 -2.02 47.73 -25.04
N ASN A 140 -3.23 48.25 -24.77
CA ASN A 140 -3.88 49.30 -25.55
C ASN A 140 -3.25 50.70 -25.40
N ALA A 141 -2.19 50.83 -24.58
CA ALA A 141 -1.46 52.07 -24.37
C ALA A 141 -0.24 52.18 -25.31
N CYS A 142 -0.20 53.24 -26.11
CA CYS A 142 0.83 53.56 -27.07
C CYS A 142 1.60 54.81 -26.63
N VAL A 143 2.92 54.73 -26.42
CA VAL A 143 3.78 55.86 -25.99
C VAL A 143 4.80 56.26 -27.07
N TRP A 144 4.98 57.56 -27.32
CA TRP A 144 5.94 58.07 -28.31
C TRP A 144 6.78 59.26 -27.83
N SER A 145 6.49 59.83 -26.65
CA SER A 145 7.29 60.90 -26.02
C SER A 145 7.18 60.83 -24.50
N GLY A 146 8.17 61.38 -23.77
CA GLY A 146 8.19 61.36 -22.30
C GLY A 146 8.78 60.08 -21.71
N LYS A 147 8.43 59.80 -20.45
CA LYS A 147 9.01 58.70 -19.66
C LYS A 147 7.90 57.86 -19.05
N TRP A 148 7.96 56.56 -19.28
CA TRP A 148 6.88 55.64 -18.91
C TRP A 148 7.44 54.37 -18.29
N MET A 149 6.66 53.79 -17.40
CA MET A 149 7.00 52.55 -16.71
C MET A 149 5.73 51.74 -16.48
N TYR A 150 5.86 50.42 -16.58
CA TYR A 150 4.89 49.47 -16.06
C TYR A 150 5.60 48.39 -15.24
N GLU A 151 4.87 47.73 -14.35
CA GLU A 151 5.39 46.64 -13.53
C GLU A 151 4.67 45.34 -13.84
N VAL A 152 5.41 44.24 -13.76
CA VAL A 152 4.89 42.88 -13.89
C VAL A 152 5.28 42.10 -12.66
N ILE A 153 4.28 41.53 -11.97
CA ILE A 153 4.52 40.55 -10.91
C ILE A 153 4.67 39.19 -11.56
N LEU A 154 5.83 38.56 -11.37
CA LEU A 154 6.10 37.21 -11.85
C LEU A 154 5.44 36.20 -10.93
N GLU A 155 4.37 35.56 -11.37
CA GLU A 155 3.79 34.45 -10.60
C GLU A 155 4.56 33.14 -10.85
N THR A 156 5.43 33.12 -11.87
CA THR A 156 6.15 31.91 -12.32
C THR A 156 7.56 32.29 -12.77
N SER A 157 8.54 31.39 -12.64
CA SER A 157 9.96 31.64 -13.02
C SER A 157 10.31 31.11 -14.42
N GLY A 158 9.29 30.83 -15.24
CA GLY A 158 9.43 30.29 -16.60
C GLY A 158 10.08 31.25 -17.61
N ILE A 159 10.18 30.83 -18.86
CA ILE A 159 10.72 31.68 -19.95
C ILE A 159 9.66 32.73 -20.30
N GLN A 160 10.00 33.99 -20.06
CA GLN A 160 9.12 35.13 -20.32
C GLN A 160 9.99 36.26 -20.89
N GLN A 161 9.43 37.04 -21.80
CA GLN A 161 10.06 38.22 -22.36
C GLN A 161 9.16 39.42 -22.09
N LEU A 162 9.64 40.32 -21.22
CA LEU A 162 8.92 41.51 -20.79
C LEU A 162 9.55 42.74 -21.45
N GLY A 163 8.75 43.61 -22.07
CA GLY A 163 9.28 44.87 -22.58
C GLY A 163 8.33 45.67 -23.46
N TRP A 164 8.84 46.17 -24.59
CA TRP A 164 8.17 47.16 -25.42
C TRP A 164 8.18 46.73 -26.88
N ALA A 165 7.06 46.91 -27.58
CA ALA A 165 6.94 46.59 -29.00
C ALA A 165 6.05 47.59 -29.72
N THR A 166 6.37 47.93 -30.96
CA THR A 166 5.47 48.71 -31.82
C THR A 166 4.44 47.80 -32.50
N LEU A 167 3.42 48.39 -33.14
CA LEU A 167 2.46 47.67 -33.99
C LEU A 167 3.11 47.08 -35.25
N ALA A 168 4.27 47.59 -35.67
CA ALA A 168 5.00 47.08 -36.83
C ALA A 168 5.72 45.74 -36.55
N CYS A 169 5.88 45.36 -35.29
CA CYS A 169 6.49 44.09 -34.92
C CYS A 169 5.50 42.95 -35.18
N PRO A 170 5.78 41.99 -36.08
CA PRO A 170 4.94 40.82 -36.21
C PRO A 170 5.09 39.97 -34.94
N PHE A 171 3.97 39.50 -34.38
CA PHE A 171 3.99 38.39 -33.44
C PHE A 171 3.60 37.12 -34.17
N THR A 172 4.35 36.05 -33.92
CA THR A 172 4.09 34.71 -34.44
C THR A 172 4.31 33.69 -33.33
N ASP A 173 4.03 32.41 -33.59
CA ASP A 173 4.29 31.32 -32.63
C ASP A 173 5.78 31.13 -32.29
N HIS A 174 6.69 31.84 -32.99
CA HIS A 174 8.14 31.73 -32.84
C HIS A 174 8.85 33.08 -32.60
N GLU A 175 8.20 34.20 -32.94
CA GLU A 175 8.75 35.55 -32.82
C GLU A 175 7.83 36.36 -31.91
N GLY A 176 8.36 36.76 -30.76
CA GLY A 176 7.64 37.55 -29.77
C GLY A 176 8.32 38.88 -29.48
N VAL A 177 8.14 39.35 -28.25
CA VAL A 177 8.69 40.63 -27.82
C VAL A 177 10.20 40.52 -27.69
N GLY A 178 10.92 41.34 -28.45
CA GLY A 178 12.38 41.32 -28.52
C GLY A 178 12.93 40.67 -29.79
N ASP A 179 12.10 40.15 -30.70
CA ASP A 179 12.56 39.46 -31.92
C ASP A 179 12.49 40.33 -33.18
N ALA A 180 12.10 41.60 -33.07
CA ALA A 180 12.01 42.57 -34.17
C ALA A 180 12.83 43.84 -33.89
N ASP A 181 13.15 44.63 -34.93
CA ASP A 181 13.97 45.86 -34.83
C ASP A 181 13.44 46.85 -33.78
N ASP A 182 12.12 47.05 -33.78
CA ASP A 182 11.45 48.00 -32.89
C ASP A 182 10.73 47.26 -31.74
N SER A 183 11.30 46.13 -31.30
CA SER A 183 10.86 45.37 -30.14
C SER A 183 12.02 45.05 -29.21
N TYR A 184 11.82 45.32 -27.92
CA TYR A 184 12.87 45.25 -26.90
C TYR A 184 12.34 44.48 -25.70
N ALA A 185 13.04 43.44 -25.26
CA ALA A 185 12.62 42.64 -24.10
C ALA A 185 13.77 42.30 -23.15
N PHE A 186 13.39 42.01 -21.91
CA PHE A 186 14.22 41.36 -20.90
C PHE A 186 13.64 40.00 -20.53
N ASP A 187 14.52 39.00 -20.47
CA ASP A 187 14.26 37.65 -20.00
C ASP A 187 15.20 37.32 -18.84
N GLY A 188 14.68 37.39 -17.62
CA GLY A 188 15.43 37.09 -16.40
C GLY A 188 15.63 35.60 -16.18
N ARG A 189 14.90 34.69 -16.83
CA ARG A 189 15.19 33.25 -16.73
C ARG A 189 16.48 32.90 -17.47
N ARG A 190 16.68 33.49 -18.65
CA ARG A 190 17.90 33.33 -19.45
C ARG A 190 18.97 34.37 -19.14
N VAL A 191 18.65 35.39 -18.33
CA VAL A 191 19.52 36.53 -17.99
C VAL A 191 20.02 37.24 -19.24
N ARG A 192 19.06 37.56 -20.12
CA ARG A 192 19.32 38.16 -21.43
C ARG A 192 18.35 39.28 -21.75
N LYS A 193 18.82 40.24 -22.54
CA LYS A 193 17.99 41.21 -23.26
C LYS A 193 17.90 40.81 -24.74
N TRP A 194 16.79 41.16 -25.37
CA TRP A 194 16.43 40.73 -26.73
C TRP A 194 16.03 41.93 -27.58
N ASN A 195 16.68 42.08 -28.74
CA ASN A 195 16.29 42.96 -29.85
C ASN A 195 16.85 42.35 -31.15
N LYS A 196 16.12 41.39 -31.73
CA LYS A 196 16.55 40.39 -32.71
C LYS A 196 17.59 39.39 -32.21
N GLU A 197 18.65 39.91 -31.59
CA GLU A 197 19.72 39.11 -31.02
C GLU A 197 19.71 39.14 -29.49
N ALA A 198 20.28 38.11 -28.89
CA ALA A 198 20.22 37.85 -27.47
C ALA A 198 21.55 38.20 -26.77
N GLU A 199 21.56 39.27 -25.99
CA GLU A 199 22.74 39.73 -25.25
C GLU A 199 22.58 39.50 -23.75
N ARG A 200 23.68 39.26 -23.01
CA ARG A 200 23.63 39.11 -21.55
C ARG A 200 23.26 40.43 -20.89
N TYR A 201 22.29 40.40 -19.98
CA TYR A 201 21.85 41.57 -19.23
C TYR A 201 21.02 41.15 -18.01
N GLY A 202 21.10 41.91 -16.92
CA GLY A 202 20.27 41.72 -15.72
C GLY A 202 20.71 40.58 -14.80
N GLN A 203 19.75 40.02 -14.06
CA GLN A 203 19.94 38.96 -13.06
C GLN A 203 18.83 37.91 -13.18
N SER A 204 19.07 36.71 -12.62
CA SER A 204 18.06 35.63 -12.59
C SER A 204 16.88 35.99 -11.69
N TRP A 205 15.65 35.88 -12.20
CA TRP A 205 14.42 36.15 -11.44
C TRP A 205 13.85 34.89 -10.76
N VAL A 206 12.96 35.09 -9.79
CA VAL A 206 12.20 34.05 -9.10
C VAL A 206 10.71 34.39 -9.04
N VAL A 207 9.89 33.40 -8.68
CA VAL A 207 8.46 33.60 -8.42
C VAL A 207 8.28 34.67 -7.33
N GLY A 208 7.35 35.59 -7.55
CA GLY A 208 7.02 36.72 -6.70
C GLY A 208 7.82 38.00 -6.97
N ASP A 209 8.83 37.97 -7.84
CA ASP A 209 9.58 39.19 -8.19
C ASP A 209 8.70 40.19 -8.97
N VAL A 210 8.88 41.48 -8.68
CA VAL A 210 8.27 42.59 -9.42
C VAL A 210 9.29 43.16 -10.39
N ILE A 211 8.99 43.08 -11.69
CA ILE A 211 9.85 43.58 -12.76
C ILE A 211 9.29 44.89 -13.30
N GLY A 212 10.04 45.96 -13.08
CA GLY A 212 9.76 47.29 -13.65
C GLY A 212 10.35 47.42 -15.04
N CYS A 213 9.52 47.72 -16.04
CA CYS A 213 9.91 47.91 -17.42
C CYS A 213 9.82 49.40 -17.78
N CYS A 214 10.96 50.08 -17.89
CA CYS A 214 11.02 51.54 -18.06
C CYS A 214 11.49 51.93 -19.45
N ILE A 215 10.84 52.93 -20.04
CA ILE A 215 11.23 53.56 -21.31
C ILE A 215 11.32 55.07 -21.13
N ASP A 216 12.50 55.63 -21.46
CA ASP A 216 12.77 57.07 -21.48
C ASP A 216 12.93 57.49 -22.94
N LEU A 217 11.87 58.02 -23.53
CA LEU A 217 11.83 58.41 -24.95
C LEU A 217 12.52 59.76 -25.19
N ASP A 218 12.78 60.53 -24.14
CA ASP A 218 13.57 61.77 -24.22
C ASP A 218 15.06 61.45 -24.39
N ARG A 219 15.53 60.39 -23.72
CA ARG A 219 16.91 59.87 -23.82
C ARG A 219 17.07 58.75 -24.84
N ASN A 220 15.97 58.18 -25.32
CA ASN A 220 15.94 57.01 -26.18
C ASN A 220 16.58 55.78 -25.50
N GLU A 221 16.22 55.54 -24.23
CA GLU A 221 16.76 54.46 -23.41
C GLU A 221 15.65 53.56 -22.85
N ILE A 222 15.93 52.26 -22.72
CA ILE A 222 15.10 51.28 -21.99
C ILE A 222 15.92 50.70 -20.86
N SER A 223 15.32 50.61 -19.67
CA SER A 223 15.95 50.02 -18.48
C SER A 223 14.96 49.15 -17.71
N PHE A 224 15.47 48.19 -16.94
CA PHE A 224 14.66 47.29 -16.13
C PHE A 224 15.03 47.39 -14.65
N TYR A 225 14.04 47.12 -13.80
CA TYR A 225 14.17 47.10 -12.35
C TYR A 225 13.66 45.77 -11.81
N ARG A 226 14.28 45.24 -10.76
CA ARG A 226 13.81 44.07 -10.03
C ARG A 226 13.57 44.46 -8.58
N ASN A 227 12.34 44.35 -8.10
CA ASN A 227 11.92 44.74 -6.75
C ASN A 227 12.40 46.18 -6.40
N GLY A 228 12.25 47.10 -7.34
CA GLY A 228 12.68 48.50 -7.22
C GLY A 228 14.19 48.76 -7.42
N ILE A 229 15.03 47.73 -7.55
CA ILE A 229 16.48 47.88 -7.77
C ILE A 229 16.79 47.91 -9.26
N SER A 230 17.50 48.94 -9.72
CA SER A 230 17.88 49.08 -11.14
C SER A 230 18.82 47.97 -11.60
N LEU A 231 18.55 47.39 -12.77
CA LEU A 231 19.41 46.44 -13.47
C LEU A 231 20.34 47.13 -14.48
N GLY A 232 20.37 48.47 -14.53
CA GLY A 232 21.13 49.28 -15.48
C GLY A 232 20.37 49.55 -16.79
N VAL A 233 20.97 50.30 -17.71
CA VAL A 233 20.38 50.55 -19.05
C VAL A 233 20.50 49.29 -19.91
N ALA A 234 19.38 48.80 -20.44
CA ALA A 234 19.36 47.64 -21.33
C ALA A 234 19.64 48.03 -22.77
N PHE A 235 18.96 49.08 -23.25
CA PHE A 235 19.06 49.57 -24.62
C PHE A 235 19.21 51.08 -24.64
N SER A 236 20.07 51.59 -25.53
CA SER A 236 20.26 53.01 -25.80
C SER A 236 20.15 53.28 -27.30
N GLY A 237 19.68 54.47 -27.66
CA GLY A 237 19.45 54.83 -29.07
C GLY A 237 18.24 54.15 -29.70
N ILE A 238 17.20 53.82 -28.91
CA ILE A 238 15.95 53.23 -29.45
C ILE A 238 15.30 54.19 -30.46
N ARG A 239 14.60 53.65 -31.46
CA ARG A 239 14.03 54.48 -32.55
C ARG A 239 13.01 55.48 -31.99
N LYS A 240 13.12 56.74 -32.42
CA LYS A 240 12.14 57.80 -32.14
C LYS A 240 10.85 57.58 -32.90
N MET A 241 9.73 57.69 -32.21
CA MET A 241 8.40 57.43 -32.74
C MET A 241 7.58 58.73 -32.86
N GLY A 242 6.53 58.67 -33.68
CA GLY A 242 5.54 59.73 -33.83
C GLY A 242 4.19 59.36 -33.19
N PRO A 243 3.26 60.33 -33.07
CA PRO A 243 1.91 60.07 -32.59
C PRO A 243 1.24 58.90 -33.34
N GLY A 244 0.73 57.91 -32.61
CA GLY A 244 0.07 56.72 -33.17
C GLY A 244 0.98 55.62 -33.72
N ILE A 245 2.31 55.79 -33.67
CA ILE A 245 3.31 54.79 -34.11
C ILE A 245 4.29 54.49 -32.96
N GLY A 246 3.81 54.59 -31.72
CA GLY A 246 4.62 54.46 -30.51
C GLY A 246 4.90 53.02 -30.07
N TYR A 247 5.58 52.90 -28.94
CA TYR A 247 5.80 51.63 -28.25
C TYR A 247 4.61 51.29 -27.36
N HIS A 248 4.24 50.02 -27.34
CA HIS A 248 3.26 49.48 -26.42
C HIS A 248 3.96 48.60 -25.39
N PRO A 249 3.51 48.60 -24.11
CA PRO A 249 3.84 47.54 -23.18
C PRO A 249 3.49 46.20 -23.80
N ALA A 250 4.44 45.28 -23.82
CA ALA A 250 4.27 43.99 -24.47
C ALA A 250 4.91 42.88 -23.66
N ILE A 251 4.26 41.72 -23.71
CA ILE A 251 4.68 40.52 -23.00
C ILE A 251 4.67 39.32 -23.94
N SER A 252 5.67 38.44 -23.80
CA SER A 252 5.62 37.10 -24.36
C SER A 252 5.83 36.05 -23.28
N LEU A 253 4.99 35.02 -23.30
CA LEU A 253 4.90 33.98 -22.29
C LEU A 253 5.04 32.61 -22.96
N SER A 254 6.00 31.81 -22.50
CA SER A 254 6.05 30.40 -22.89
C SER A 254 5.07 29.58 -22.06
N GLN A 255 4.47 28.54 -22.66
CA GLN A 255 3.76 27.51 -21.93
C GLN A 255 4.64 26.93 -20.81
N GLY A 256 4.06 26.73 -19.63
CA GLY A 256 4.62 25.81 -18.64
C GLY A 256 4.90 24.44 -19.26
N SER A 257 5.97 23.77 -18.86
CA SER A 257 6.42 22.51 -19.47
C SER A 257 5.39 21.37 -19.33
N TYR A 258 4.48 21.20 -20.31
CA TYR A 258 3.66 20.01 -20.56
C TYR A 258 3.26 19.85 -22.05
N SER A 259 4.24 19.93 -22.94
CA SER A 259 4.00 20.19 -24.38
C SER A 259 3.40 19.06 -25.22
N TYR A 260 3.55 17.77 -24.86
CA TYR A 260 3.17 16.67 -25.77
C TYR A 260 1.83 16.00 -25.44
N LEU A 261 1.51 15.74 -24.16
CA LEU A 261 0.23 15.12 -23.76
C LEU A 261 -0.96 16.05 -23.96
N ALA A 262 -0.80 17.31 -23.57
CA ALA A 262 -1.84 18.32 -23.77
C ALA A 262 -2.12 18.54 -25.27
N LEU A 263 -1.05 18.58 -26.08
CA LEU A 263 -1.16 18.65 -27.54
C LEU A 263 -1.86 17.42 -28.12
N ALA A 264 -1.49 16.21 -27.68
CA ALA A 264 -2.15 14.97 -28.10
C ALA A 264 -3.65 14.99 -27.77
N CYS A 265 -4.02 15.37 -26.54
CA CYS A 265 -5.42 15.51 -26.15
C CYS A 265 -6.17 16.54 -27.02
N HIS A 266 -5.52 17.65 -27.39
CA HIS A 266 -6.12 18.65 -28.25
C HIS A 266 -6.33 18.14 -29.68
N ILE A 267 -5.33 17.47 -30.25
CA ILE A 267 -5.38 16.86 -31.59
C ILE A 267 -6.51 15.83 -31.68
N PHE A 268 -6.58 14.91 -30.71
CA PHE A 268 -7.52 13.78 -30.76
C PHE A 268 -8.95 14.14 -30.34
N ARG A 269 -9.23 15.39 -29.95
CA ARG A 269 -10.61 15.92 -29.86
C ARG A 269 -11.26 16.09 -31.23
N ARG A 270 -10.48 16.13 -32.32
CA ARG A 270 -10.99 16.14 -33.69
C ARG A 270 -11.24 14.71 -34.15
N GLU A 271 -12.49 14.41 -34.50
CA GLU A 271 -12.90 13.05 -34.90
C GLU A 271 -12.09 12.52 -36.09
N GLU A 272 -11.81 13.35 -37.09
CA GLU A 272 -11.01 12.97 -38.26
C GLU A 272 -9.59 12.51 -37.87
N LEU A 273 -8.94 13.24 -36.97
CA LEU A 273 -7.58 12.92 -36.50
C LEU A 273 -7.59 11.72 -35.56
N MET A 274 -8.63 11.57 -34.76
CA MET A 274 -8.85 10.38 -33.92
C MET A 274 -9.02 9.11 -34.79
N VAL A 275 -9.79 9.20 -35.87
CA VAL A 275 -9.95 8.09 -36.83
C VAL A 275 -8.64 7.75 -37.53
N LEU A 276 -7.85 8.74 -37.93
CA LEU A 276 -6.52 8.53 -38.53
C LEU A 276 -5.55 7.88 -37.55
N TRP A 277 -5.53 8.34 -36.30
CA TRP A 277 -4.69 7.77 -35.25
C TRP A 277 -5.09 6.32 -34.93
N TRP A 278 -6.38 6.05 -34.76
CA TRP A 278 -6.90 4.70 -34.52
C TRP A 278 -6.61 3.73 -35.67
N LYS A 279 -6.67 4.20 -36.92
CA LYS A 279 -6.32 3.39 -38.11
C LYS A 279 -4.81 3.17 -38.28
N SER A 280 -3.97 3.88 -37.53
CA SER A 280 -2.52 3.70 -37.59
C SER A 280 -2.12 2.30 -37.13
N VAL A 281 -1.12 1.72 -37.80
CA VAL A 281 -0.53 0.42 -37.41
C VAL A 281 0.10 0.51 -36.01
N ASP A 282 0.55 1.70 -35.63
CA ASP A 282 1.22 1.96 -34.36
C ASP A 282 0.29 2.49 -33.26
N PHE A 283 -1.05 2.43 -33.43
CA PHE A 283 -2.01 2.99 -32.47
C PHE A 283 -1.73 2.55 -31.02
N GLU A 284 -1.60 1.23 -30.79
CA GLU A 284 -1.36 0.70 -29.44
C GLU A 284 -0.01 1.15 -28.87
N PHE A 285 1.04 1.12 -29.69
CA PHE A 285 2.38 1.53 -29.28
C PHE A 285 2.44 3.02 -28.93
N LEU A 286 1.81 3.87 -29.74
CA LEU A 286 1.71 5.31 -29.47
C LEU A 286 0.88 5.59 -28.23
N PHE A 287 -0.24 4.87 -28.04
CA PHE A 287 -1.08 5.03 -26.87
C PHE A 287 -0.36 4.60 -25.58
N GLU A 288 0.35 3.47 -25.61
CA GLU A 288 1.25 3.04 -24.54
C GLU A 288 2.32 4.10 -24.25
N GLY A 289 2.91 4.68 -25.29
CA GLY A 289 3.90 5.77 -25.18
C GLY A 289 3.35 6.98 -24.42
N PHE A 290 2.12 7.41 -24.73
CA PHE A 290 1.47 8.52 -24.02
C PHE A 290 1.13 8.21 -22.56
N LEU A 291 1.05 6.94 -22.15
CA LEU A 291 0.76 6.53 -20.77
C LEU A 291 2.01 6.19 -19.98
N SER A 292 3.15 6.06 -20.66
CA SER A 292 4.42 5.67 -20.06
C SER A 292 5.02 6.79 -19.19
N ARG A 293 5.60 6.39 -18.06
CA ARG A 293 6.33 7.30 -17.17
C ARG A 293 7.68 6.70 -16.81
N LYS A 294 8.74 7.51 -16.86
CA LYS A 294 10.05 7.07 -16.38
C LYS A 294 10.08 7.17 -14.86
N ASN A 295 10.32 6.07 -14.17
CA ASN A 295 10.60 6.11 -12.73
C ASN A 295 11.94 6.81 -12.47
N PRO A 296 11.99 7.78 -11.54
CA PRO A 296 13.22 8.53 -11.27
C PRO A 296 14.25 7.61 -10.62
N ASN A 297 15.49 7.72 -11.08
CA ASN A 297 16.62 7.09 -10.40
C ASN A 297 17.12 7.96 -9.23
N LYS A 298 18.12 7.47 -8.50
CA LYS A 298 18.73 8.19 -7.37
C LYS A 298 19.19 9.62 -7.72
N GLN A 299 19.79 9.81 -8.89
CA GLN A 299 20.27 11.13 -9.35
C GLN A 299 19.09 12.04 -9.68
N ASP A 300 18.08 11.52 -10.37
CA ASP A 300 16.86 12.26 -10.70
C ASP A 300 16.19 12.77 -9.40
N LEU A 301 16.06 11.91 -8.39
CA LEU A 301 15.51 12.27 -7.08
C LEU A 301 16.34 13.33 -6.34
N GLU A 302 17.67 13.28 -6.46
CA GLU A 302 18.56 14.28 -5.86
C GLU A 302 18.37 15.67 -6.50
N TYR A 303 18.21 15.73 -7.83
CA TYR A 303 17.91 17.00 -8.53
C TYR A 303 16.49 17.51 -8.25
N MET A 304 15.52 16.61 -8.16
CA MET A 304 14.11 16.95 -7.91
C MET A 304 13.87 17.36 -6.45
N MET A 305 14.59 16.76 -5.50
CA MET A 305 14.48 17.00 -4.05
C MET A 305 15.87 17.27 -3.44
N PRO A 306 16.44 18.46 -3.70
CA PRO A 306 17.78 18.80 -3.22
C PRO A 306 17.82 18.98 -1.69
N SER A 307 16.74 19.51 -1.11
CA SER A 307 16.56 19.59 0.35
C SER A 307 15.89 18.31 0.87
N VAL A 308 16.47 17.72 1.93
CA VAL A 308 15.94 16.52 2.58
C VAL A 308 15.85 16.76 4.07
N TRP A 309 14.77 16.29 4.69
CA TRP A 309 14.52 16.43 6.12
C TRP A 309 13.82 15.18 6.68
N TRP A 310 14.09 14.85 7.94
CA TRP A 310 13.36 13.82 8.68
C TRP A 310 13.31 14.16 10.18
N PRO A 311 12.34 13.62 10.94
CA PRO A 311 12.25 13.85 12.37
C PRO A 311 13.54 13.46 13.11
N GLY A 312 14.08 14.38 13.91
CA GLY A 312 15.33 14.17 14.64
C GLY A 312 16.59 14.51 13.84
N SER A 313 16.48 14.94 12.57
CA SER A 313 17.63 15.54 11.87
C SER A 313 18.04 16.84 12.58
N ARG A 314 19.35 17.09 12.65
CA ARG A 314 19.91 18.30 13.30
C ARG A 314 19.94 19.52 12.36
N GLU A 315 19.26 19.43 11.22
CA GLU A 315 19.21 20.47 10.20
C GLU A 315 18.15 21.52 10.55
N ASP A 316 18.37 22.76 10.10
CA ASP A 316 17.50 23.89 10.43
C ASP A 316 16.06 23.67 9.92
N VAL A 317 15.07 24.25 10.63
CA VAL A 317 13.63 24.26 10.27
C VAL A 317 13.38 24.75 8.82
N SER A 318 14.33 25.50 8.25
CA SER A 318 14.30 25.91 6.84
C SER A 318 14.30 24.72 5.87
N TYR A 319 14.97 23.61 6.17
CA TYR A 319 15.01 22.42 5.30
C TYR A 319 13.68 21.65 5.27
N GLU A 320 12.95 21.58 6.39
CA GLU A 320 11.61 21.00 6.46
C GLU A 320 10.66 21.75 5.52
N SER A 321 10.58 23.08 5.67
CA SER A 321 9.73 23.92 4.83
C SER A 321 10.10 23.86 3.33
N SER A 322 11.41 23.78 3.02
CA SER A 322 11.90 23.64 1.64
C SER A 322 11.49 22.31 1.01
N MET A 323 11.64 21.21 1.75
CA MET A 323 11.23 19.88 1.30
C MET A 323 9.71 19.79 1.12
N ASP A 324 8.93 20.37 2.02
CA ASP A 324 7.46 20.41 1.91
C ASP A 324 6.99 21.19 0.68
N LEU A 325 7.59 22.36 0.40
CA LEU A 325 7.30 23.12 -0.83
C LEU A 325 7.65 22.32 -2.08
N THR A 326 8.81 21.66 -2.08
CA THR A 326 9.28 20.85 -3.21
C THR A 326 8.37 19.65 -3.47
N THR A 327 8.02 18.91 -2.41
CA THR A 327 7.14 17.73 -2.52
C THR A 327 5.71 18.11 -2.93
N THR A 328 5.21 19.27 -2.48
CA THR A 328 3.91 19.81 -2.91
C THR A 328 3.92 20.13 -4.40
N ALA A 329 4.92 20.87 -4.89
CA ALA A 329 5.05 21.20 -6.31
C ALA A 329 5.18 19.95 -7.20
N LEU A 330 5.92 18.93 -6.74
CA LEU A 330 6.01 17.64 -7.44
C LEU A 330 4.68 16.90 -7.45
N SER A 331 3.89 16.96 -6.37
CA SER A 331 2.57 16.36 -6.31
C SER A 331 1.59 17.01 -7.28
N GLU A 332 1.58 18.34 -7.37
CA GLU A 332 0.79 19.08 -8.34
C GLU A 332 1.17 18.70 -9.78
N ALA A 333 2.48 18.64 -10.08
CA ALA A 333 2.98 18.21 -11.39
C ALA A 333 2.52 16.80 -11.78
N ILE A 334 2.57 15.84 -10.86
CA ILE A 334 2.09 14.47 -11.10
C ILE A 334 0.57 14.45 -11.32
N ASN A 335 -0.20 15.23 -10.56
CA ASN A 335 -1.65 15.31 -10.72
C ASN A 335 -2.03 15.85 -12.11
N GLU A 336 -1.32 16.84 -12.63
CA GLU A 336 -1.51 17.39 -13.98
C GLU A 336 -1.23 16.34 -15.08
N ILE A 337 -0.13 15.58 -14.95
CA ILE A 337 0.19 14.49 -15.89
C ILE A 337 -0.93 13.44 -15.86
N GLU A 338 -1.34 13.02 -14.68
CA GLU A 338 -2.42 12.04 -14.52
C GLU A 338 -3.75 12.57 -15.04
N GLU A 339 -4.00 13.88 -14.98
CA GLU A 339 -5.16 14.49 -15.63
C GLU A 339 -5.13 14.33 -17.15
N LYS A 340 -4.00 14.58 -17.80
CA LYS A 340 -3.89 14.41 -19.26
C LYS A 340 -3.96 12.95 -19.68
N HIS A 341 -3.44 12.02 -18.88
CA HIS A 341 -3.71 10.58 -19.10
C HIS A 341 -5.21 10.27 -19.02
N ARG A 342 -5.94 10.82 -18.03
CA ARG A 342 -7.39 10.65 -17.91
C ARG A 342 -8.14 11.24 -19.10
N ASP A 343 -7.79 12.45 -19.53
CA ASP A 343 -8.41 13.10 -20.68
C ASP A 343 -8.21 12.29 -21.96
N LEU A 344 -6.98 11.79 -22.20
CA LEU A 344 -6.68 10.95 -23.36
C LEU A 344 -7.48 9.64 -23.34
N CYS A 345 -7.48 8.92 -22.21
CA CYS A 345 -8.26 7.69 -22.07
C CYS A 345 -9.77 7.96 -22.22
N ARG A 346 -10.27 9.10 -21.73
CA ARG A 346 -11.67 9.51 -21.91
C ARG A 346 -12.01 9.67 -23.39
N LEU A 347 -11.15 10.30 -24.18
CA LEU A 347 -11.34 10.42 -25.63
C LEU A 347 -11.42 9.05 -26.32
N VAL A 348 -10.54 8.11 -25.94
CA VAL A 348 -10.55 6.74 -26.49
C VAL A 348 -11.80 5.96 -26.08
N ILE A 349 -12.29 6.13 -24.85
CA ILE A 349 -13.53 5.49 -24.37
C ILE A 349 -14.76 6.04 -25.11
N GLN A 350 -14.79 7.35 -25.37
CA GLN A 350 -15.90 8.02 -26.07
C GLN A 350 -15.89 7.79 -27.59
N PHE A 351 -14.75 7.38 -28.15
CA PHE A 351 -14.59 7.18 -29.58
C PHE A 351 -15.36 5.95 -30.08
N ILE A 352 -16.17 6.16 -31.12
CA ILE A 352 -16.90 5.10 -31.83
C ILE A 352 -16.24 4.93 -33.20
N PRO A 353 -15.57 3.79 -33.48
CA PRO A 353 -14.86 3.61 -34.73
C PRO A 353 -15.84 3.50 -35.92
N PRO A 354 -15.54 4.15 -37.06
CA PRO A 354 -16.37 4.10 -38.26
C PRO A 354 -16.14 2.77 -39.02
N THR A 355 -16.67 1.68 -38.48
CA THR A 355 -16.64 0.34 -39.09
C THR A 355 -17.97 -0.05 -39.72
N THR A 356 -17.96 -0.98 -40.68
CA THR A 356 -19.16 -1.48 -41.37
C THR A 356 -20.19 -2.11 -40.45
N SER A 357 -19.74 -2.68 -39.32
CA SER A 357 -20.60 -2.97 -38.16
C SER A 357 -20.43 -1.86 -37.11
N PRO A 358 -21.52 -1.25 -36.61
CA PRO A 358 -21.41 -0.23 -35.57
C PRO A 358 -20.89 -0.87 -34.28
N GLN A 359 -19.77 -0.36 -33.77
CA GLN A 359 -19.28 -0.71 -32.44
C GLN A 359 -19.93 0.20 -31.38
N LEU A 360 -19.94 -0.27 -30.14
CA LEU A 360 -20.45 0.51 -29.00
C LEU A 360 -19.31 1.28 -28.31
N PRO A 361 -19.60 2.40 -27.63
CA PRO A 361 -18.61 3.17 -26.87
C PRO A 361 -17.80 2.28 -25.92
N GLY A 362 -16.50 2.58 -25.82
CA GLY A 362 -15.56 1.85 -24.98
C GLY A 362 -15.01 0.55 -25.58
N SER A 363 -15.47 0.12 -26.76
CA SER A 363 -14.95 -1.10 -27.42
C SER A 363 -13.44 -1.01 -27.70
N VAL A 364 -12.97 0.12 -28.23
CA VAL A 364 -11.55 0.35 -28.56
C VAL A 364 -10.70 0.29 -27.30
N PHE A 365 -11.16 0.94 -26.22
CA PHE A 365 -10.46 0.92 -24.94
C PHE A 365 -10.45 -0.49 -24.33
N ARG A 366 -11.58 -1.23 -24.37
CA ARG A 366 -11.66 -2.63 -23.91
C ARG A 366 -10.64 -3.50 -24.64
N THR A 367 -10.60 -3.44 -25.97
CA THR A 367 -9.65 -4.20 -26.78
C THR A 367 -8.21 -3.82 -26.46
N PHE A 368 -7.92 -2.53 -26.26
CA PHE A 368 -6.60 -2.08 -25.82
C PHE A 368 -6.19 -2.69 -24.47
N LEU A 369 -7.08 -2.68 -23.46
CA LEU A 369 -6.80 -3.30 -22.16
C LEU A 369 -6.56 -4.82 -22.28
N GLN A 370 -7.38 -5.52 -23.07
CA GLN A 370 -7.23 -6.97 -23.32
C GLN A 370 -5.88 -7.28 -24.02
N ASN A 371 -5.50 -6.48 -25.01
CA ASN A 371 -4.23 -6.64 -25.73
C ASN A 371 -3.02 -6.31 -24.84
N LEU A 372 -3.14 -5.31 -23.96
CA LEU A 372 -2.10 -5.00 -22.99
C LEU A 372 -1.88 -6.17 -22.02
N LEU A 373 -2.96 -6.80 -21.55
CA LEU A 373 -2.87 -7.99 -20.69
C LEU A 373 -2.27 -9.19 -21.44
N LEU A 374 -2.54 -9.36 -22.75
CA LEU A 374 -1.89 -10.38 -23.58
C LEU A 374 -0.38 -10.19 -23.61
N LYS A 375 0.07 -8.97 -23.87
CA LYS A 375 1.49 -8.62 -23.98
C LYS A 375 2.25 -8.89 -22.67
N ASN A 376 1.59 -8.77 -21.52
CA ASN A 376 2.19 -9.00 -20.21
C ASN A 376 2.10 -10.46 -19.71
N ARG A 377 1.56 -11.39 -20.50
CA ARG A 377 1.53 -12.81 -20.13
C ARG A 377 2.94 -13.41 -20.11
N GLY A 378 3.33 -13.97 -18.96
CA GLY A 378 4.60 -14.70 -18.81
C GLY A 378 5.76 -13.92 -18.17
N ALA A 379 5.52 -12.69 -17.72
CA ALA A 379 6.54 -11.91 -16.99
C ALA A 379 6.97 -12.54 -15.64
N ASP A 380 6.15 -13.42 -15.07
CA ASP A 380 6.45 -14.19 -13.84
C ASP A 380 7.42 -15.36 -14.01
N ARG A 381 7.75 -15.76 -15.25
CA ARG A 381 8.66 -16.89 -15.49
C ARG A 381 10.11 -16.40 -15.54
N SER A 382 10.76 -16.28 -14.39
CA SER A 382 12.23 -16.25 -14.05
C SER A 382 13.30 -15.69 -15.01
N ALA A 383 12.96 -15.19 -16.19
CA ALA A 383 13.79 -14.45 -17.14
C ALA A 383 12.82 -13.70 -18.07
N SER A 384 12.65 -12.39 -17.84
CA SER A 384 11.76 -11.54 -18.63
C SER A 384 12.18 -11.61 -20.12
N PRO A 385 11.30 -12.03 -21.05
CA PRO A 385 11.64 -12.01 -22.47
C PRO A 385 11.85 -10.57 -22.96
N SER A 386 12.68 -10.40 -24.00
CA SER A 386 12.87 -9.10 -24.66
C SER A 386 11.54 -8.61 -25.26
N GLY A 387 10.85 -7.70 -24.58
CA GLY A 387 9.54 -7.17 -24.99
C GLY A 387 8.53 -6.88 -23.87
N VAL A 388 8.86 -7.10 -22.59
CA VAL A 388 7.97 -6.76 -21.46
C VAL A 388 7.77 -5.24 -21.35
N LEU A 389 6.50 -4.83 -21.24
CA LEU A 389 6.08 -3.43 -21.09
C LEU A 389 6.57 -2.83 -19.78
N SER A 390 6.78 -1.50 -19.76
CA SER A 390 7.15 -0.78 -18.54
C SER A 390 6.00 -0.84 -17.52
N ASN A 391 6.31 -1.21 -16.27
CA ASN A 391 5.37 -1.17 -15.13
C ASN A 391 4.59 0.16 -15.05
N SER A 392 5.24 1.25 -15.49
CA SER A 392 4.65 2.59 -15.51
C SER A 392 3.32 2.71 -16.25
N ILE A 393 3.11 1.95 -17.33
CA ILE A 393 1.87 2.00 -18.12
C ILE A 393 0.72 1.39 -17.31
N VAL A 394 0.97 0.27 -16.64
CA VAL A 394 0.00 -0.42 -15.78
C VAL A 394 -0.41 0.48 -14.63
N VAL A 395 0.55 1.16 -13.99
CA VAL A 395 0.30 2.10 -12.90
C VAL A 395 -0.50 3.33 -13.38
N SER A 396 -0.18 3.86 -14.57
CA SER A 396 -0.95 4.96 -15.18
C SER A 396 -2.40 4.56 -15.48
N LEU A 397 -2.62 3.39 -16.08
CA LEU A 397 -3.96 2.88 -16.38
C LEU A 397 -4.76 2.57 -15.12
N TYR A 398 -4.13 1.98 -14.11
CA TYR A 398 -4.74 1.79 -12.80
C TYR A 398 -5.22 3.14 -12.22
N ALA A 399 -4.37 4.18 -12.23
CA ALA A 399 -4.74 5.49 -11.71
C ALA A 399 -5.92 6.10 -12.49
N VAL A 400 -5.94 5.95 -13.83
CA VAL A 400 -7.05 6.41 -14.68
C VAL A 400 -8.35 5.68 -14.36
N ILE A 401 -8.33 4.35 -14.32
CA ILE A 401 -9.52 3.52 -14.06
C ILE A 401 -10.02 3.76 -12.62
N LEU A 402 -9.12 3.84 -11.64
CA LEU A 402 -9.46 4.15 -10.26
C LEU A 402 -10.19 5.50 -10.17
N HIS A 403 -9.71 6.52 -10.89
CA HIS A 403 -10.37 7.81 -10.93
C HIS A 403 -11.76 7.72 -11.56
N PHE A 404 -11.92 7.03 -12.70
CA PHE A 404 -13.24 6.88 -13.33
C PHE A 404 -14.24 6.17 -12.42
N LEU A 405 -13.82 5.11 -11.73
CA LEU A 405 -14.68 4.38 -10.80
C LEU A 405 -14.91 5.12 -9.48
N SER A 406 -13.97 5.96 -9.02
CA SER A 406 -14.04 6.71 -7.77
C SER A 406 -14.79 8.04 -7.90
N GLU A 407 -14.41 8.87 -8.88
CA GLU A 407 -14.88 10.25 -9.07
C GLU A 407 -15.91 10.39 -10.19
N GLY A 408 -16.09 9.34 -11.00
CA GLY A 408 -16.90 9.41 -12.21
C GLY A 408 -16.17 10.06 -13.39
N PHE A 409 -16.90 10.24 -14.49
CA PHE A 409 -16.35 10.70 -15.77
C PHE A 409 -16.37 12.24 -15.96
N GLY A 410 -17.07 12.99 -15.09
CA GLY A 410 -17.14 14.47 -15.06
C GLY A 410 -18.39 15.09 -15.72
N ILE A 411 -18.77 16.29 -15.25
CA ILE A 411 -19.98 17.04 -15.66
C ILE A 411 -19.94 17.47 -17.12
N GLY A 412 -20.99 17.12 -17.88
CA GLY A 412 -21.25 17.58 -19.25
C GLY A 412 -21.10 16.52 -20.35
N SER A 413 -20.85 15.25 -20.00
CA SER A 413 -20.71 14.18 -21.01
C SER A 413 -22.03 13.45 -21.29
N VAL A 414 -22.25 13.13 -22.56
CA VAL A 414 -23.35 12.35 -23.14
C VAL A 414 -23.31 10.86 -22.69
N CYS A 415 -22.81 10.57 -21.48
CA CYS A 415 -22.51 9.23 -20.98
C CYS A 415 -23.57 8.67 -20.00
N ASP A 416 -24.84 9.02 -20.18
CA ASP A 416 -25.95 8.37 -19.45
C ASP A 416 -26.05 6.85 -19.74
N TRP A 417 -25.47 6.39 -20.86
CA TRP A 417 -25.54 4.99 -21.31
C TRP A 417 -24.62 3.99 -20.58
N LEU A 418 -23.63 4.47 -19.79
CA LEU A 418 -22.79 3.60 -18.95
C LEU A 418 -23.46 3.27 -17.60
N ARG A 419 -24.54 3.96 -17.23
CA ARG A 419 -25.25 3.78 -15.96
C ARG A 419 -26.21 2.60 -16.04
N SER A 420 -26.06 1.62 -15.16
CA SER A 420 -27.04 0.55 -14.96
C SER A 420 -28.23 1.05 -14.12
N SER A 421 -29.31 1.44 -14.80
CA SER A 421 -30.66 1.72 -14.25
C SER A 421 -30.87 2.96 -13.35
N GLU A 422 -32.11 3.43 -13.39
CA GLU A 422 -32.70 4.70 -12.94
C GLU A 422 -32.51 5.04 -11.45
N THR A 423 -31.60 5.97 -11.11
CA THR A 423 -31.75 6.81 -9.91
C THR A 423 -31.09 8.16 -10.14
N ASP A 424 -31.91 9.22 -10.22
CA ASP A 424 -31.50 10.62 -10.28
C ASP A 424 -30.80 11.05 -8.99
N GLY A 425 -29.48 11.26 -9.08
CA GLY A 425 -28.63 11.84 -8.04
C GLY A 425 -27.34 12.43 -8.64
N PRO A 426 -26.66 13.36 -7.95
CA PRO A 426 -25.49 14.06 -8.50
C PRO A 426 -24.36 13.07 -8.83
N ASP A 427 -23.45 13.44 -9.74
CA ASP A 427 -22.29 12.66 -10.23
C ASP A 427 -21.46 11.99 -9.12
N ILE A 428 -21.88 10.81 -8.67
CA ILE A 428 -21.16 9.98 -7.69
C ILE A 428 -20.55 8.80 -8.45
N GLY A 429 -19.22 8.65 -8.36
CA GLY A 429 -18.48 7.57 -8.99
C GLY A 429 -18.92 6.19 -8.49
N PHE A 430 -18.84 5.18 -9.36
CA PHE A 430 -19.30 3.80 -9.14
C PHE A 430 -18.98 3.24 -7.74
N LEU A 431 -17.74 3.39 -7.26
CA LEU A 431 -17.29 2.87 -5.96
C LEU A 431 -17.95 3.59 -4.76
N HIS A 432 -18.40 4.82 -4.95
CA HIS A 432 -19.06 5.65 -3.93
C HIS A 432 -20.58 5.66 -4.05
N ARG A 433 -21.16 4.96 -5.04
CA ARG A 433 -22.62 4.81 -5.15
C ARG A 433 -23.13 3.94 -4.00
N GLY A 434 -24.05 4.52 -3.22
CA GLY A 434 -24.72 3.82 -2.13
C GLY A 434 -25.97 3.07 -2.59
N GLY A 435 -26.43 2.12 -1.77
CA GLY A 435 -27.65 1.36 -2.02
C GLY A 435 -27.40 0.00 -2.65
N GLN A 436 -28.17 -0.35 -3.68
CA GLN A 436 -28.09 -1.66 -4.34
C GLN A 436 -26.90 -1.72 -5.30
N ARG A 437 -26.10 -2.78 -5.19
CA ARG A 437 -24.94 -3.09 -6.03
C ARG A 437 -25.22 -4.33 -6.89
N SER A 438 -24.54 -4.42 -8.01
CA SER A 438 -24.60 -5.57 -8.91
C SER A 438 -23.23 -5.96 -9.45
N PHE A 439 -23.03 -7.24 -9.73
CA PHE A 439 -21.86 -7.74 -10.43
C PHE A 439 -22.21 -8.91 -11.36
N PRO A 440 -21.81 -8.88 -12.64
CA PRO A 440 -22.09 -9.96 -13.58
C PRO A 440 -21.19 -11.18 -13.33
N VAL A 441 -21.80 -12.33 -13.13
CA VAL A 441 -21.06 -13.57 -12.76
C VAL A 441 -20.29 -14.16 -13.93
N TYR A 442 -20.74 -13.88 -15.17
CA TYR A 442 -20.05 -14.32 -16.38
C TYR A 442 -18.57 -13.88 -16.43
N LEU A 443 -18.18 -12.81 -15.73
CA LEU A 443 -16.77 -12.36 -15.68
C LEU A 443 -15.84 -13.40 -15.03
N PHE A 444 -16.36 -14.27 -14.17
CA PHE A 444 -15.59 -15.36 -13.58
C PHE A 444 -15.49 -16.59 -14.49
N PHE A 445 -16.48 -16.77 -15.38
CA PHE A 445 -16.64 -17.93 -16.26
C PHE A 445 -16.14 -17.71 -17.70
N LYS A 446 -15.73 -16.48 -18.05
CA LYS A 446 -15.29 -16.17 -19.41
C LYS A 446 -14.03 -16.98 -19.75
N ASP A 447 -14.20 -17.94 -20.65
CA ASP A 447 -13.14 -18.66 -21.36
C ASP A 447 -12.46 -17.76 -22.40
N GLU A 448 -12.19 -16.50 -22.05
CA GLU A 448 -11.27 -15.70 -22.83
C GLU A 448 -9.87 -16.16 -22.44
N SER A 449 -9.08 -16.57 -23.43
CA SER A 449 -7.75 -17.20 -23.35
C SER A 449 -6.74 -16.60 -22.34
N HIS A 450 -7.05 -15.46 -21.72
CA HIS A 450 -6.29 -14.67 -20.73
C HIS A 450 -6.45 -15.19 -19.31
N GLN A 451 -7.58 -15.82 -19.04
CA GLN A 451 -8.04 -16.21 -17.72
C GLN A 451 -7.85 -17.70 -17.41
N THR A 452 -7.38 -18.50 -18.38
CA THR A 452 -7.12 -19.94 -18.24
C THR A 452 -5.80 -20.26 -17.51
N VAL A 453 -4.92 -19.26 -17.35
CA VAL A 453 -3.64 -19.37 -16.62
C VAL A 453 -3.73 -18.78 -15.21
N THR A 454 -4.73 -17.95 -14.93
CA THR A 454 -4.91 -17.32 -13.62
C THR A 454 -5.47 -18.34 -12.62
N ALA A 455 -4.75 -18.54 -11.51
CA ALA A 455 -5.19 -19.43 -10.45
C ALA A 455 -6.54 -18.95 -9.87
N ARG A 456 -7.43 -19.90 -9.56
CA ARG A 456 -8.76 -19.64 -8.98
C ARG A 456 -8.81 -20.20 -7.57
N LEU A 457 -9.75 -19.71 -6.76
CA LEU A 457 -9.90 -20.18 -5.38
C LEU A 457 -10.03 -21.71 -5.29
N GLY A 458 -10.80 -22.35 -6.17
CA GLY A 458 -10.94 -23.82 -6.21
C GLY A 458 -9.83 -24.56 -6.97
N GLY A 459 -8.73 -23.89 -7.32
CA GLY A 459 -7.60 -24.45 -8.07
C GLY A 459 -7.63 -24.13 -9.56
N SER A 460 -7.19 -25.07 -10.40
CA SER A 460 -7.11 -24.87 -11.85
C SER A 460 -8.50 -24.77 -12.48
N TYR A 461 -8.70 -23.80 -13.38
CA TYR A 461 -9.96 -23.60 -14.10
C TYR A 461 -10.49 -24.90 -14.75
N ASN A 462 -9.62 -25.68 -15.40
CA ASN A 462 -10.00 -26.95 -16.03
C ASN A 462 -10.45 -28.02 -15.02
N HIS A 463 -9.92 -27.98 -13.80
CA HIS A 463 -10.31 -28.90 -12.74
C HIS A 463 -11.69 -28.52 -12.19
N ILE A 464 -11.91 -27.23 -11.95
CA ILE A 464 -13.19 -26.71 -11.47
C ILE A 464 -14.29 -26.97 -12.50
N LEU A 465 -14.03 -26.73 -13.79
CA LEU A 465 -15.00 -26.99 -14.87
C LEU A 465 -15.47 -28.45 -14.91
N LYS A 466 -14.60 -29.40 -14.58
CA LYS A 466 -14.93 -30.83 -14.52
C LYS A 466 -15.74 -31.21 -13.29
N LEU A 467 -15.47 -30.61 -12.14
CA LEU A 467 -16.12 -30.92 -10.86
C LEU A 467 -17.43 -30.15 -10.64
N HIS A 468 -17.50 -28.92 -11.15
CA HIS A 468 -18.58 -27.97 -10.95
C HIS A 468 -18.94 -27.28 -12.27
N PRO A 469 -19.48 -28.00 -13.27
CA PRO A 469 -19.85 -27.37 -14.53
C PRO A 469 -20.87 -26.24 -14.30
N PRO A 470 -20.69 -25.06 -14.93
CA PRO A 470 -21.61 -23.94 -14.77
C PRO A 470 -23.02 -24.39 -15.20
N CYS A 471 -24.00 -24.26 -14.32
CA CYS A 471 -25.37 -24.67 -14.61
C CYS A 471 -26.06 -23.59 -15.47
N ASP A 472 -26.81 -23.98 -16.52
CA ASP A 472 -27.54 -23.05 -17.42
C ASP A 472 -28.57 -22.14 -16.70
N GLN A 473 -28.84 -22.36 -15.41
CA GLN A 473 -29.73 -21.55 -14.57
C GLN A 473 -29.01 -20.57 -13.62
N GLU A 474 -27.69 -20.41 -13.73
CA GLU A 474 -26.94 -19.54 -12.84
C GLU A 474 -27.33 -18.06 -12.98
N VAL A 475 -27.37 -17.38 -11.83
CA VAL A 475 -27.70 -15.95 -11.71
C VAL A 475 -26.73 -15.15 -12.58
N GLU A 476 -27.21 -14.62 -13.71
CA GLU A 476 -26.41 -13.85 -14.68
C GLU A 476 -25.76 -12.62 -14.02
N VAL A 477 -26.45 -12.03 -13.03
CA VAL A 477 -26.00 -10.86 -12.27
C VAL A 477 -26.36 -11.00 -10.79
N ILE A 478 -25.35 -11.00 -9.93
CA ILE A 478 -25.54 -11.01 -8.48
C ILE A 478 -25.85 -9.60 -8.01
N ARG A 479 -26.81 -9.46 -7.10
CA ARG A 479 -27.21 -8.17 -6.52
C ARG A 479 -27.19 -8.25 -4.99
N TRP A 480 -26.72 -7.18 -4.34
CA TRP A 480 -26.72 -7.06 -2.89
C TRP A 480 -26.89 -5.60 -2.48
N GLU A 481 -27.25 -5.36 -1.22
CA GLU A 481 -27.22 -4.01 -0.67
C GLU A 481 -25.87 -3.70 -0.03
N GLU A 482 -25.40 -2.47 -0.17
CA GLU A 482 -24.22 -2.00 0.55
C GLU A 482 -24.38 -2.17 2.07
N GLY A 483 -23.38 -2.77 2.72
CA GLY A 483 -23.41 -3.01 4.16
C GLY A 483 -24.40 -4.12 4.57
N CYS A 484 -24.80 -5.01 3.65
CA CYS A 484 -25.67 -6.15 3.97
C CYS A 484 -25.07 -7.18 4.95
N MET A 485 -23.80 -7.02 5.30
CA MET A 485 -23.07 -7.87 6.23
C MET A 485 -22.79 -7.17 7.57
N ASP A 486 -23.22 -5.91 7.73
CA ASP A 486 -23.07 -5.12 8.95
C ASP A 486 -24.37 -5.21 9.78
N ASP A 487 -24.27 -5.11 11.11
CA ASP A 487 -25.45 -5.11 11.98
C ASP A 487 -26.34 -3.88 11.71
N ASN A 488 -27.66 -4.05 11.81
CA ASN A 488 -28.63 -2.99 11.50
C ASN A 488 -28.40 -1.69 12.31
N GLU A 489 -27.84 -1.78 13.52
CA GLU A 489 -27.57 -0.62 14.39
C GLU A 489 -26.23 0.08 14.10
N THR A 490 -25.27 -0.61 13.46
CA THR A 490 -23.91 -0.12 13.19
C THR A 490 -23.60 0.03 11.70
N ARG A 491 -24.59 -0.19 10.83
CA ARG A 491 -24.46 -0.17 9.37
C ARG A 491 -23.93 1.18 8.85
N VAL A 492 -22.73 1.15 8.26
CA VAL A 492 -22.04 2.30 7.67
C VAL A 492 -22.05 2.17 6.14
N THR A 493 -22.83 3.00 5.47
CA THR A 493 -23.02 2.98 4.00
C THR A 493 -22.96 4.38 3.42
N HIS A 494 -22.80 4.48 2.10
CA HIS A 494 -22.87 5.76 1.41
C HIS A 494 -24.28 6.37 1.44
N SER A 495 -25.31 5.61 1.83
CA SER A 495 -26.70 6.09 1.97
C SER A 495 -27.07 6.53 3.39
N THR A 496 -26.39 6.01 4.42
CA THR A 496 -26.69 6.29 5.84
C THR A 496 -26.14 7.63 6.33
N ARG A 497 -26.52 8.04 7.55
CA ARG A 497 -25.99 9.25 8.22
C ARG A 497 -24.50 9.11 8.56
N GLN A 498 -24.07 7.95 9.06
CA GLN A 498 -22.65 7.64 9.18
C GLN A 498 -22.15 7.18 7.80
N LYS A 499 -21.10 7.82 7.31
CA LYS A 499 -20.49 7.51 6.01
C LYS A 499 -19.24 6.65 6.18
N PRO A 500 -18.87 5.81 5.19
CA PRO A 500 -17.64 5.04 5.23
C PRO A 500 -16.39 5.93 5.18
N CYS A 501 -15.22 5.38 5.54
CA CYS A 501 -13.96 6.14 5.62
C CYS A 501 -13.60 6.87 4.31
N CYS A 502 -13.95 6.31 3.16
CA CYS A 502 -13.76 6.97 1.86
C CYS A 502 -14.49 8.33 1.77
N CYS A 503 -15.60 8.55 2.47
CA CYS A 503 -16.33 9.82 2.41
C CYS A 503 -15.84 10.87 3.41
N SER A 504 -14.83 10.58 4.23
CA SER A 504 -14.42 11.46 5.33
C SER A 504 -13.60 12.67 4.82
N SER A 505 -14.16 13.88 4.97
CA SER A 505 -13.48 15.14 4.63
C SER A 505 -12.70 15.68 5.84
N TYR A 506 -11.54 15.10 6.15
CA TYR A 506 -10.70 15.48 7.30
C TYR A 506 -10.02 16.86 7.24
N ASP A 507 -10.23 17.66 6.18
CA ASP A 507 -9.47 18.92 5.98
C ASP A 507 -9.85 20.08 6.91
N ALA A 508 -11.02 20.05 7.55
CA ALA A 508 -11.44 21.18 8.39
C ALA A 508 -10.81 21.18 9.80
N GLU A 509 -10.33 20.04 10.30
CA GLU A 509 -9.83 19.93 11.68
C GLU A 509 -8.30 19.96 11.77
N CYS A 510 -7.56 19.40 10.80
CA CYS A 510 -6.09 19.41 10.83
C CYS A 510 -5.49 20.82 10.63
N MET A 511 -6.18 21.68 9.87
CA MET A 511 -5.79 23.10 9.68
C MET A 511 -6.10 23.99 10.89
N ARG A 512 -6.92 23.51 11.85
CA ARG A 512 -7.14 24.20 13.13
C ARG A 512 -6.16 23.73 14.22
N SER A 513 -5.61 22.53 14.11
CA SER A 513 -4.58 22.02 15.03
C SER A 513 -3.15 22.46 14.70
N SER A 514 -2.91 23.15 13.57
CA SER A 514 -1.59 23.72 13.20
C SER A 514 -1.42 25.19 13.62
N LYS A 515 -2.42 25.82 14.23
CA LYS A 515 -2.36 27.18 14.80
C LYS A 515 -2.39 27.13 16.34
N ASP A 516 -1.48 26.40 16.96
CA ASP A 516 -1.16 26.60 18.38
C ASP A 516 0.28 26.16 18.67
N PRO A 517 1.29 27.05 18.56
CA PRO A 517 2.60 26.76 19.10
C PRO A 517 2.51 26.88 20.62
N MET A 518 2.85 25.81 21.34
CA MET A 518 2.88 25.67 22.80
C MET A 518 1.56 25.30 23.51
N LYS A 519 1.26 24.00 23.56
CA LYS A 519 0.87 23.30 24.81
C LYS A 519 0.91 21.76 24.74
N TYR A 520 1.93 21.20 24.10
CA TYR A 520 2.44 19.87 24.46
C TYR A 520 3.93 19.97 24.73
N ALA A 521 4.27 20.69 25.80
CA ALA A 521 5.52 20.48 26.49
C ALA A 521 5.47 19.08 27.10
N ILE A 522 6.00 18.08 26.38
CA ILE A 522 6.49 16.86 27.00
C ILE A 522 7.59 17.33 27.95
N ARG A 523 7.26 17.35 29.25
CA ARG A 523 8.24 17.53 30.33
C ARG A 523 9.34 16.50 30.12
N SER A 524 10.52 16.99 29.73
CA SER A 524 11.77 16.29 29.88
C SER A 524 12.06 16.11 31.38
N SER A 525 11.59 15.00 31.96
CA SER A 525 12.19 14.43 33.16
C SER A 525 11.64 13.02 33.37
N ARG A 526 12.53 12.03 33.27
CA ARG A 526 12.33 10.56 33.35
C ARG A 526 11.84 9.95 32.04
N GLY A 527 12.72 9.15 31.45
CA GLY A 527 12.57 8.54 30.14
C GLY A 527 11.26 7.76 30.00
N ILE A 528 10.50 8.13 28.98
CA ILE A 528 9.52 7.25 28.36
C ILE A 528 10.35 6.24 27.55
N PRO A 529 10.23 4.91 27.78
CA PRO A 529 10.92 3.95 26.93
C PRO A 529 10.40 4.14 25.51
N MET A 530 11.31 4.22 24.55
CA MET A 530 10.95 4.01 23.15
C MET A 530 10.11 2.75 23.09
N HIS A 531 8.85 2.86 22.64
CA HIS A 531 8.07 1.69 22.33
C HIS A 531 8.86 0.90 21.29
N ASP A 532 9.26 -0.29 21.71
CA ASP A 532 10.06 -1.22 20.96
C ASP A 532 9.34 -1.58 19.65
N ARG A 533 9.59 -0.77 18.61
CA ARG A 533 9.24 -1.10 17.23
C ARG A 533 10.04 -2.35 16.90
N SER A 534 9.41 -3.51 17.02
CA SER A 534 9.94 -4.74 16.45
C SER A 534 10.07 -4.52 14.94
N ALA A 535 11.29 -4.26 14.48
CA ALA A 535 11.66 -4.10 13.07
C ALA A 535 11.52 -5.40 12.25
N HIS A 536 10.72 -6.36 12.72
CA HIS A 536 10.53 -7.70 12.18
C HIS A 536 9.17 -7.90 11.47
N VAL A 537 8.19 -7.03 11.68
CA VAL A 537 6.81 -7.22 11.15
C VAL A 537 6.67 -6.86 9.66
N ALA A 538 7.64 -6.13 9.08
CA ALA A 538 7.61 -5.78 7.66
C ALA A 538 8.03 -6.95 6.76
N THR A 539 8.87 -7.86 7.25
CA THR A 539 9.30 -9.06 6.51
C THR A 539 8.25 -10.17 6.53
N GLU A 540 7.38 -10.25 7.53
CA GLU A 540 6.48 -11.40 7.69
C GLU A 540 5.24 -11.41 6.80
N CYS A 541 4.92 -10.31 6.10
CA CYS A 541 3.85 -10.33 5.08
C CYS A 541 4.35 -10.70 3.67
N THR A 542 5.67 -10.91 3.52
CA THR A 542 6.30 -11.21 2.21
C THR A 542 7.37 -12.30 2.29
N ALA A 543 7.64 -12.88 3.46
CA ALA A 543 8.60 -13.96 3.63
C ALA A 543 7.89 -15.33 3.61
N GLY A 544 7.53 -15.80 2.41
CA GLY A 544 7.34 -17.24 2.19
C GLY A 544 8.63 -18.04 2.45
N ASN A 545 9.79 -17.39 2.42
CA ASN A 545 11.09 -18.08 2.48
C ASN A 545 11.50 -18.65 3.85
N LEU A 546 10.81 -18.35 4.96
CA LEU A 546 11.22 -18.89 6.28
C LEU A 546 10.53 -20.21 6.64
N ASN A 547 9.38 -20.52 6.05
CA ASN A 547 8.73 -21.83 6.24
C ASN A 547 9.51 -22.93 5.49
N ASP A 548 10.05 -22.63 4.31
CA ASP A 548 10.76 -23.60 3.47
C ASP A 548 12.15 -24.01 4.02
N GLU A 549 12.84 -23.14 4.78
CA GLU A 549 14.16 -23.46 5.38
C GLU A 549 14.08 -24.25 6.71
N ILE A 550 12.88 -24.44 7.25
CA ILE A 550 12.64 -25.06 8.57
C ILE A 550 12.02 -26.46 8.42
N THR A 551 11.47 -26.82 7.26
CA THR A 551 10.89 -28.15 6.98
C THR A 551 11.83 -29.06 6.20
N ASP A 552 12.90 -29.52 6.83
CA ASP A 552 13.63 -30.72 6.36
C ASP A 552 13.35 -31.89 7.32
N LYS A 553 12.38 -32.74 6.97
CA LYS A 553 12.39 -34.16 7.36
C LYS A 553 11.63 -35.04 6.36
N PRO A 554 12.05 -36.29 6.16
CA PRO A 554 11.71 -37.09 5.00
C PRO A 554 10.36 -37.80 5.22
N SER A 555 9.50 -37.79 4.20
CA SER A 555 8.43 -38.78 4.06
C SER A 555 8.27 -39.12 2.59
N SER A 556 8.24 -40.43 2.36
CA SER A 556 8.23 -41.16 1.10
C SER A 556 7.01 -40.90 0.22
N SER A 557 7.28 -40.91 -1.09
CA SER A 557 6.43 -41.37 -2.21
C SER A 557 5.02 -40.79 -2.36
N GLU A 558 4.88 -39.86 -3.31
CA GLU A 558 3.96 -39.97 -4.46
C GLU A 558 4.19 -38.76 -5.40
N GLN A 559 5.21 -38.85 -6.26
CA GLN A 559 5.32 -38.00 -7.45
C GLN A 559 4.71 -38.78 -8.61
N SER A 560 3.59 -38.28 -9.15
CA SER A 560 3.15 -38.66 -10.49
C SER A 560 4.03 -37.92 -11.50
N ASP A 561 4.90 -38.66 -12.17
CA ASP A 561 5.70 -38.20 -13.30
C ASP A 561 4.82 -37.55 -14.37
N THR A 562 5.03 -36.27 -14.66
CA THR A 562 4.63 -35.70 -15.95
C THR A 562 5.82 -35.76 -16.89
N GLU A 563 5.73 -36.68 -17.85
CA GLU A 563 6.69 -36.92 -18.93
C GLU A 563 7.05 -35.63 -19.69
N PHE A 564 8.35 -35.40 -19.84
CA PHE A 564 8.93 -34.40 -20.72
C PHE A 564 8.74 -34.79 -22.19
N GLY A 565 7.76 -34.19 -22.86
CA GLY A 565 7.64 -34.20 -24.32
C GLY A 565 8.33 -32.99 -24.94
N TYR A 566 9.52 -33.17 -25.51
CA TYR A 566 10.14 -32.21 -26.42
C TYR A 566 9.23 -31.97 -27.64
N CYS A 567 8.88 -30.72 -27.93
CA CYS A 567 8.32 -30.33 -29.24
C CYS A 567 9.19 -29.23 -29.86
N PRO A 568 9.73 -29.41 -31.08
CA PRO A 568 10.71 -28.51 -31.65
C PRO A 568 10.09 -27.19 -32.12
N MET A 569 10.84 -26.10 -31.92
CA MET A 569 10.55 -24.77 -32.46
C MET A 569 10.42 -24.84 -33.99
N GLN A 570 9.20 -24.64 -34.50
CA GLN A 570 8.98 -24.23 -35.89
C GLN A 570 8.49 -22.79 -35.91
N GLN A 571 9.32 -21.93 -36.51
CA GLN A 571 8.97 -20.59 -36.92
C GLN A 571 7.77 -20.65 -37.89
N GLN A 572 6.62 -20.14 -37.44
CA GLN A 572 5.50 -19.87 -38.33
C GLN A 572 5.08 -18.41 -38.18
N MET A 573 5.58 -17.59 -39.10
CA MET A 573 4.80 -16.48 -39.66
C MET A 573 3.42 -17.03 -40.04
N ARG A 574 2.34 -16.49 -39.47
CA ARG A 574 1.08 -16.22 -40.18
C ARG A 574 0.02 -15.60 -39.26
N ILE A 575 -0.43 -14.43 -39.69
CA ILE A 575 -1.83 -14.03 -39.84
C ILE A 575 -2.68 -14.17 -38.56
N VAL A 576 -2.88 -13.03 -37.91
CA VAL A 576 -3.96 -12.78 -36.96
C VAL A 576 -5.29 -13.21 -37.59
N GLN A 577 -5.79 -14.39 -37.19
CA GLN A 577 -7.18 -14.75 -37.42
C GLN A 577 -8.03 -13.89 -36.50
N ARG A 578 -8.77 -12.98 -37.13
CA ARG A 578 -9.83 -12.18 -36.53
C ARG A 578 -10.97 -13.13 -36.15
N GLU A 579 -10.88 -13.76 -34.98
CA GLU A 579 -11.99 -14.52 -34.44
C GLU A 579 -13.16 -13.59 -34.15
N THR A 580 -14.24 -13.90 -34.82
CA THR A 580 -15.51 -13.19 -34.87
C THR A 580 -16.35 -13.73 -33.72
N ASN A 581 -16.27 -13.10 -32.56
CA ASN A 581 -17.31 -13.08 -31.52
C ASN A 581 -17.03 -11.93 -30.54
N THR A 582 -16.91 -10.70 -31.06
CA THR A 582 -16.89 -9.49 -30.24
C THR A 582 -18.28 -9.26 -29.66
N SER A 583 -18.38 -9.40 -28.33
CA SER A 583 -19.58 -9.12 -27.54
C SER A 583 -20.19 -7.74 -27.89
N SER A 584 -21.49 -7.76 -28.14
CA SER A 584 -22.33 -6.64 -28.57
C SER A 584 -22.68 -5.65 -27.45
N ALA A 585 -21.79 -5.41 -26.47
CA ALA A 585 -22.12 -4.64 -25.27
C ALA A 585 -21.12 -3.51 -24.98
N THR A 586 -21.64 -2.34 -24.61
CA THR A 586 -20.90 -1.17 -24.07
C THR A 586 -19.97 -1.58 -22.93
N LEU A 587 -18.80 -0.93 -22.81
CA LEU A 587 -17.87 -1.12 -21.69
C LEU A 587 -18.59 -0.84 -20.36
N ARG A 588 -18.64 -1.84 -19.47
CA ARG A 588 -19.35 -1.74 -18.18
C ARG A 588 -18.39 -1.34 -17.05
N GLU A 589 -18.90 -0.69 -16.01
CA GLU A 589 -18.11 -0.30 -14.83
C GLU A 589 -17.59 -1.51 -14.06
N GLU A 590 -18.34 -2.62 -14.05
CA GLU A 590 -17.92 -3.87 -13.43
C GLU A 590 -16.74 -4.55 -14.16
N GLU A 591 -16.67 -4.42 -15.48
CA GLU A 591 -15.51 -4.89 -16.26
C GLU A 591 -14.27 -4.04 -15.95
N LEU A 592 -14.44 -2.73 -15.82
CA LEU A 592 -13.37 -1.83 -15.40
C LEU A 592 -12.86 -2.15 -14.00
N LEU A 593 -13.73 -2.57 -13.08
CA LEU A 593 -13.32 -3.01 -11.75
C LEU A 593 -12.46 -4.28 -11.80
N ASP A 594 -12.82 -5.25 -12.64
CA ASP A 594 -12.01 -6.47 -12.85
C ASP A 594 -10.60 -6.12 -13.38
N PHE A 595 -10.53 -5.25 -14.41
CA PHE A 595 -9.25 -4.72 -14.90
C PHE A 595 -8.48 -3.95 -13.82
N LEU A 596 -9.15 -3.16 -12.99
CA LEU A 596 -8.53 -2.39 -11.91
C LEU A 596 -7.84 -3.31 -10.90
N LEU A 597 -8.53 -4.37 -10.45
CA LEU A 597 -7.97 -5.35 -9.51
C LEU A 597 -6.78 -6.10 -10.11
N LEU A 598 -6.87 -6.48 -11.38
CA LEU A 598 -5.76 -7.15 -12.06
C LEU A 598 -4.54 -6.24 -12.25
N PHE A 599 -4.74 -4.98 -12.65
CA PHE A 599 -3.64 -4.00 -12.76
C PHE A 599 -3.04 -3.63 -11.41
N TYR A 600 -3.83 -3.64 -10.33
CA TYR A 600 -3.28 -3.52 -8.99
C TYR A 600 -2.30 -4.66 -8.71
N HIS A 601 -2.75 -5.91 -8.89
CA HIS A 601 -1.95 -7.10 -8.62
C HIS A 601 -0.66 -7.14 -9.47
N MET A 602 -0.77 -6.87 -10.77
CA MET A 602 0.37 -6.93 -11.69
C MET A 602 1.35 -5.75 -11.56
N GLY A 603 0.86 -4.55 -11.22
CA GLY A 603 1.66 -3.33 -11.31
C GLY A 603 1.89 -2.59 -10.00
N LEU A 604 0.84 -2.36 -9.20
CA LEU A 604 0.98 -1.57 -7.96
C LEU A 604 1.47 -2.37 -6.77
N ALA A 605 1.09 -3.65 -6.65
CA ALA A 605 1.56 -4.49 -5.56
C ALA A 605 3.10 -4.53 -5.43
N PRO A 606 3.90 -4.70 -6.51
CA PRO A 606 5.36 -4.63 -6.40
C PRO A 606 5.86 -3.22 -6.01
N ASP A 607 5.24 -2.16 -6.51
CA ASP A 607 5.61 -0.78 -6.14
C ASP A 607 5.34 -0.50 -4.66
N PHE A 608 4.22 -1.00 -4.10
CA PHE A 608 3.93 -0.90 -2.66
C PHE A 608 4.87 -1.74 -1.81
N LYS A 609 5.25 -2.94 -2.27
CA LYS A 609 6.28 -3.76 -1.61
C LYS A 609 7.62 -3.02 -1.55
N GLN A 610 8.02 -2.39 -2.66
CA GLN A 610 9.23 -1.56 -2.73
C GLN A 610 9.12 -0.34 -1.80
N ALA A 611 7.98 0.34 -1.79
CA ALA A 611 7.75 1.48 -0.89
C ALA A 611 7.83 1.08 0.59
N SER A 612 7.19 -0.04 0.97
CA SER A 612 7.26 -0.59 2.32
C SER A 612 8.69 -0.95 2.73
N HIS A 613 9.49 -1.48 1.80
CA HIS A 613 10.90 -1.77 2.05
C HIS A 613 11.69 -0.50 2.39
N TYR A 614 11.58 0.56 1.56
CA TYR A 614 12.25 1.84 1.83
C TYR A 614 11.80 2.48 3.15
N MET A 615 10.51 2.42 3.49
CA MET A 615 9.99 2.97 4.75
C MET A 615 10.55 2.22 5.98
N SER A 616 10.63 0.89 5.91
CA SER A 616 11.22 0.07 6.97
C SER A 616 12.73 0.32 7.08
N HIS A 617 13.42 0.39 5.94
CA HIS A 617 14.86 0.62 5.91
C HIS A 617 15.21 2.03 6.42
N GLN A 618 14.47 3.06 6.03
CA GLN A 618 14.58 4.41 6.57
C GLN A 618 14.49 4.40 8.11
N SER A 619 13.48 3.73 8.67
CA SER A 619 13.29 3.65 10.13
C SER A 619 14.46 2.95 10.83
N GLN A 620 14.97 1.87 10.25
CA GLN A 620 16.12 1.13 10.78
C GLN A 620 17.41 1.96 10.72
N LEU A 621 17.66 2.64 9.60
CA LEU A 621 18.84 3.47 9.42
C LEU A 621 18.83 4.71 10.33
N ILE A 622 17.67 5.32 10.55
CA ILE A 622 17.53 6.42 11.53
C ILE A 622 17.89 5.92 12.94
N ALA A 623 17.39 4.75 13.36
CA ALA A 623 17.73 4.18 14.67
C ALA A 623 19.23 3.84 14.80
N LEU A 624 19.85 3.30 13.74
CA LEU A 624 21.29 3.04 13.69
C LEU A 624 22.10 4.35 13.76
N LEU A 625 21.63 5.40 13.08
CA LEU A 625 22.26 6.71 13.11
C LEU A 625 22.20 7.32 14.51
N GLU A 626 21.04 7.26 15.19
CA GLU A 626 20.84 7.74 16.56
C GLU A 626 21.75 7.02 17.57
N GLU A 627 21.87 5.69 17.46
CA GLU A 627 22.72 4.87 18.32
C GLU A 627 24.21 5.15 18.05
N THR A 628 24.62 5.27 16.79
CA THR A 628 25.98 5.68 16.42
C THR A 628 26.32 7.07 16.99
N ASP A 629 25.38 8.00 16.88
CA ASP A 629 25.47 9.34 17.45
C ASP A 629 25.61 9.32 18.97
N LYS A 630 24.98 8.37 19.65
CA LYS A 630 25.10 8.15 21.10
C LYS A 630 26.47 7.59 21.47
N GLN A 631 26.96 6.57 20.77
CA GLN A 631 28.29 5.99 21.00
C GLN A 631 29.41 7.01 20.78
N ILE A 632 29.26 7.90 19.81
CA ILE A 632 30.19 9.02 19.59
C ILE A 632 30.21 9.98 20.79
N ARG A 633 29.05 10.23 21.44
CA ARG A 633 28.96 11.08 22.64
C ARG A 633 29.58 10.43 23.88
N GLU A 634 29.52 9.10 24.01
CA GLU A 634 29.93 8.34 25.21
C GLU A 634 31.46 8.05 25.32
N ARG A 635 32.33 8.86 24.70
CA ARG A 635 33.82 8.77 24.76
C ARG A 635 34.40 7.40 24.32
N ALA A 636 34.30 7.11 23.03
CA ALA A 636 35.03 6.02 22.37
C ALA A 636 36.55 6.29 22.24
N CYS A 637 37.37 5.22 22.20
CA CYS A 637 38.80 5.27 21.88
C CYS A 637 39.05 5.97 20.51
N ARG A 638 40.20 6.64 20.30
CA ARG A 638 40.47 7.47 19.10
C ARG A 638 40.25 6.73 17.77
N GLU A 639 40.63 5.45 17.70
CA GLU A 639 40.50 4.64 16.49
C GLU A 639 39.05 4.21 16.24
N GLN A 640 38.32 3.88 17.32
CA GLN A 640 36.89 3.59 17.27
C GLN A 640 36.08 4.83 16.87
N LEU A 641 36.47 6.02 17.34
CA LEU A 641 35.80 7.28 16.98
C LEU A 641 35.92 7.59 15.47
N LYS A 642 37.04 7.25 14.83
CA LYS A 642 37.20 7.42 13.39
C LYS A 642 36.24 6.50 12.62
N ARG A 643 36.20 5.22 12.98
CA ARG A 643 35.28 4.23 12.38
C ARG A 643 33.81 4.61 12.58
N LEU A 644 33.43 5.07 13.77
CA LEU A 644 32.07 5.52 14.06
C LEU A 644 31.67 6.76 13.25
N LYS A 645 32.60 7.69 13.00
CA LYS A 645 32.35 8.86 12.15
C LYS A 645 32.16 8.48 10.67
N GLU A 646 32.97 7.55 10.17
CA GLU A 646 32.83 7.00 8.81
C GLU A 646 31.50 6.26 8.65
N ALA A 647 31.14 5.39 9.61
CA ALA A 647 29.85 4.71 9.62
C ALA A 647 28.67 5.70 9.68
N ARG A 648 28.78 6.75 10.51
CA ARG A 648 27.78 7.83 10.59
C ARG A 648 27.58 8.56 9.27
N SER A 649 28.64 8.84 8.50
CA SER A 649 28.48 9.46 7.17
C SER A 649 27.76 8.53 6.21
N THR A 650 28.13 7.24 6.17
CA THR A 650 27.47 6.25 5.30
C THR A 650 25.98 6.12 5.63
N TYR A 651 25.63 5.93 6.92
CA TYR A 651 24.24 5.83 7.34
C TYR A 651 23.45 7.11 7.02
N ARG A 652 24.06 8.29 7.16
CA ARG A 652 23.41 9.55 6.80
C ARG A 652 23.09 9.62 5.30
N ASP A 653 24.03 9.25 4.44
CA ASP A 653 23.82 9.27 2.99
C ASP A 653 22.76 8.26 2.55
N GLU A 654 22.70 7.09 3.19
CA GLU A 654 21.66 6.08 2.97
C GLU A 654 20.29 6.52 3.48
N VAL A 655 20.21 7.21 4.63
CA VAL A 655 18.95 7.81 5.13
C VAL A 655 18.42 8.84 4.15
N ILE A 656 19.28 9.74 3.66
CA ILE A 656 18.90 10.78 2.69
C ILE A 656 18.27 10.16 1.44
N ASP A 657 18.89 9.09 0.92
CA ASP A 657 18.38 8.34 -0.24
C ASP A 657 17.01 7.70 0.05
N CYS A 658 16.88 7.02 1.20
CA CYS A 658 15.63 6.40 1.61
C CYS A 658 14.50 7.43 1.81
N VAL A 659 14.80 8.59 2.37
CA VAL A 659 13.82 9.67 2.59
C VAL A 659 13.32 10.21 1.25
N ARG A 660 14.19 10.43 0.26
CA ARG A 660 13.80 10.84 -1.10
C ARG A 660 12.90 9.81 -1.77
N HIS A 661 13.27 8.53 -1.68
CA HIS A 661 12.44 7.44 -2.22
C HIS A 661 11.07 7.36 -1.52
N CYS A 662 11.03 7.50 -0.19
CA CYS A 662 9.76 7.52 0.55
C CYS A 662 8.89 8.72 0.17
N ALA A 663 9.48 9.91 0.00
CA ALA A 663 8.78 11.10 -0.47
C ALA A 663 8.22 10.93 -1.89
N TRP A 664 9.00 10.35 -2.81
CA TRP A 664 8.53 10.04 -4.15
C TRP A 664 7.36 9.04 -4.16
N ASN A 665 7.46 7.97 -3.38
CA ASN A 665 6.38 6.98 -3.25
C ASN A 665 5.11 7.61 -2.66
N ARG A 666 5.25 8.52 -1.70
CA ARG A 666 4.12 9.31 -1.15
C ARG A 666 3.42 10.14 -2.23
N ILE A 667 4.21 10.88 -3.01
CA ILE A 667 3.70 11.76 -4.08
C ILE A 667 2.99 10.95 -5.17
N SER A 668 3.59 9.83 -5.59
CA SER A 668 3.13 9.05 -6.75
C SER A 668 2.02 8.05 -6.42
N LEU A 669 2.05 7.39 -5.26
CA LEU A 669 1.13 6.29 -4.92
C LEU A 669 0.09 6.68 -3.87
N PHE A 670 0.44 7.54 -2.91
CA PHE A 670 -0.37 7.83 -1.74
C PHE A 670 -1.09 9.19 -1.80
N SER A 671 -1.40 9.68 -3.00
CA SER A 671 -2.26 10.86 -3.12
C SER A 671 -3.62 10.58 -2.48
N ARG A 672 -4.22 11.60 -1.85
CA ARG A 672 -5.42 11.41 -1.03
C ARG A 672 -6.61 10.83 -1.80
N TRP A 673 -6.80 11.26 -3.05
CA TRP A 673 -7.87 10.73 -3.90
C TRP A 673 -7.63 9.25 -4.27
N LYS A 674 -6.37 8.84 -4.48
CA LYS A 674 -6.01 7.44 -4.71
C LYS A 674 -6.27 6.59 -3.48
N GLN A 675 -5.84 7.04 -2.30
CA GLN A 675 -6.09 6.32 -1.04
C GLN A 675 -7.60 6.15 -0.77
N ARG A 676 -8.40 7.20 -1.04
CA ARG A 676 -9.86 7.14 -0.96
C ARG A 676 -10.46 6.14 -1.93
N GLY A 677 -10.06 6.20 -3.21
CA GLY A 677 -10.52 5.27 -4.23
C GLY A 677 -10.13 3.82 -3.92
N MET A 678 -8.88 3.60 -3.49
CA MET A 678 -8.36 2.30 -3.06
C MET A 678 -9.17 1.74 -1.91
N TYR A 679 -9.48 2.56 -0.91
CA TYR A 679 -10.30 2.13 0.22
C TYR A 679 -11.71 1.75 -0.24
N ALA A 680 -12.33 2.55 -1.11
CA ALA A 680 -13.65 2.25 -1.65
C ALA A 680 -13.64 0.95 -2.48
N MET A 681 -12.60 0.73 -3.31
CA MET A 681 -12.35 -0.53 -4.02
C MET A 681 -12.23 -1.70 -3.04
N CYS A 682 -11.35 -1.60 -2.04
CA CYS A 682 -11.16 -2.59 -0.99
C CYS A 682 -12.50 -2.98 -0.31
N MET A 683 -13.32 -1.99 0.08
CA MET A 683 -14.63 -2.24 0.73
C MET A 683 -15.67 -2.83 -0.23
N TRP A 684 -15.65 -2.43 -1.49
CA TRP A 684 -16.52 -2.99 -2.51
C TRP A 684 -16.17 -4.47 -2.76
N THR A 685 -14.87 -4.77 -2.94
CA THR A 685 -14.37 -6.13 -3.18
C THR A 685 -14.66 -7.07 -2.02
N VAL A 686 -14.43 -6.66 -0.76
CA VAL A 686 -14.73 -7.55 0.38
C VAL A 686 -16.22 -7.87 0.50
N GLN A 687 -17.10 -6.90 0.24
CA GLN A 687 -18.54 -7.15 0.24
C GLN A 687 -18.96 -8.08 -0.90
N LEU A 688 -18.41 -7.89 -2.11
CA LEU A 688 -18.64 -8.82 -3.22
C LEU A 688 -18.20 -10.25 -2.85
N LEU A 689 -16.99 -10.41 -2.31
CA LEU A 689 -16.46 -11.73 -1.91
C LEU A 689 -17.29 -12.39 -0.80
N LEU A 690 -17.80 -11.62 0.16
CA LEU A 690 -18.70 -12.12 1.21
C LEU A 690 -20.08 -12.55 0.69
N VAL A 691 -20.57 -11.89 -0.36
CA VAL A 691 -21.83 -12.29 -1.02
C VAL A 691 -21.59 -13.56 -1.84
N LEU A 692 -20.52 -13.59 -2.63
CA LEU A 692 -20.13 -14.75 -3.42
C LEU A 692 -19.83 -15.98 -2.56
N SER A 693 -19.29 -15.79 -1.35
CA SER A 693 -18.97 -16.91 -0.47
C SER A 693 -20.19 -17.65 0.09
N LYS A 694 -21.41 -17.11 -0.13
CA LYS A 694 -22.68 -17.81 0.12
C LYS A 694 -23.11 -18.70 -1.05
N MET A 695 -22.44 -18.62 -2.20
CA MET A 695 -22.72 -19.37 -3.42
C MET A 695 -21.56 -20.30 -3.75
N ASP A 696 -21.63 -21.54 -3.26
CA ASP A 696 -20.53 -22.51 -3.37
C ASP A 696 -20.04 -22.74 -4.81
N SER A 697 -20.96 -22.86 -5.77
CA SER A 697 -20.63 -23.12 -7.18
C SER A 697 -19.88 -21.98 -7.87
N VAL A 698 -20.06 -20.74 -7.42
CA VAL A 698 -19.44 -19.55 -8.02
C VAL A 698 -18.15 -19.18 -7.28
N PHE A 699 -18.13 -19.33 -5.95
CA PHE A 699 -17.00 -18.91 -5.12
C PHE A 699 -15.68 -19.55 -5.54
N VAL A 700 -15.71 -20.83 -5.92
CA VAL A 700 -14.53 -21.57 -6.38
C VAL A 700 -13.93 -21.02 -7.69
N TYR A 701 -14.71 -20.34 -8.54
CA TYR A 701 -14.25 -19.78 -9.81
C TYR A 701 -13.59 -18.40 -9.69
N ILE A 702 -13.65 -17.76 -8.52
CA ILE A 702 -13.09 -16.43 -8.32
C ILE A 702 -11.56 -16.49 -8.51
N PRO A 703 -10.95 -15.57 -9.28
CA PRO A 703 -9.50 -15.47 -9.38
C PRO A 703 -8.83 -15.16 -8.03
N GLU A 704 -7.69 -15.78 -7.77
CA GLU A 704 -6.94 -15.59 -6.52
C GLU A 704 -6.55 -14.12 -6.28
N PHE A 705 -6.23 -13.38 -7.34
CA PHE A 705 -5.83 -11.98 -7.25
C PHE A 705 -6.90 -11.05 -6.63
N TYR A 706 -8.18 -11.44 -6.61
CA TYR A 706 -9.22 -10.68 -5.92
C TYR A 706 -8.97 -10.64 -4.41
N VAL A 707 -8.55 -11.78 -3.84
CA VAL A 707 -8.24 -11.93 -2.41
C VAL A 707 -6.89 -11.28 -2.11
N GLU A 708 -5.89 -11.50 -2.95
CA GLU A 708 -4.56 -10.91 -2.77
C GLU A 708 -4.61 -9.38 -2.81
N THR A 709 -5.26 -8.83 -3.84
CA THR A 709 -5.43 -7.38 -3.99
C THR A 709 -6.18 -6.81 -2.80
N LEU A 710 -7.25 -7.46 -2.33
CA LEU A 710 -8.01 -7.02 -1.16
C LEU A 710 -7.12 -6.95 0.09
N VAL A 711 -6.40 -8.02 0.41
CA VAL A 711 -5.59 -8.09 1.64
C VAL A 711 -4.40 -7.12 1.56
N ASP A 712 -3.73 -7.05 0.41
CA ASP A 712 -2.59 -6.16 0.19
C ASP A 712 -3.03 -4.67 0.24
N CYS A 713 -4.05 -4.27 -0.53
CA CYS A 713 -4.61 -2.91 -0.51
C CYS A 713 -5.00 -2.47 0.90
N PHE A 714 -5.64 -3.36 1.66
CA PHE A 714 -6.07 -3.07 3.02
C PHE A 714 -4.88 -2.78 3.95
N HIS A 715 -3.82 -3.60 3.90
CA HIS A 715 -2.64 -3.38 4.74
C HIS A 715 -1.78 -2.21 4.27
N VAL A 716 -1.73 -1.93 2.98
CA VAL A 716 -1.09 -0.73 2.41
C VAL A 716 -1.75 0.54 2.96
N LEU A 717 -3.08 0.62 2.94
CA LEU A 717 -3.82 1.77 3.47
C LEU A 717 -3.65 1.94 4.99
N ARG A 718 -3.59 0.82 5.71
CA ARG A 718 -3.40 0.79 7.18
C ARG A 718 -1.99 1.19 7.60
N LYS A 719 -0.96 0.77 6.86
CA LYS A 719 0.47 1.01 7.16
C LYS A 719 1.03 2.26 6.48
N GLY A 720 0.27 2.89 5.58
CA GLY A 720 0.68 4.12 4.90
C GLY A 720 1.18 5.17 5.90
N ASP A 721 2.14 5.98 5.46
CA ASP A 721 2.67 7.08 6.26
C ASP A 721 2.53 8.38 5.46
N PRO A 722 1.64 9.31 5.83
CA PRO A 722 0.67 9.19 6.91
C PRO A 722 -0.41 8.13 6.58
N PRO A 723 -1.03 7.52 7.60
CA PRO A 723 -2.11 6.56 7.38
C PRO A 723 -3.30 7.25 6.72
N PHE A 724 -4.03 6.55 5.85
CA PHE A 724 -5.15 7.13 5.09
C PHE A 724 -6.19 7.78 6.02
N VAL A 725 -6.54 7.09 7.09
CA VAL A 725 -7.37 7.61 8.19
C VAL A 725 -6.76 7.16 9.52
N PRO A 726 -6.95 7.93 10.60
CA PRO A 726 -6.62 7.48 11.95
C PRO A 726 -7.25 6.12 12.26
N SER A 727 -6.51 5.26 12.98
CA SER A 727 -6.98 3.92 13.36
C SER A 727 -8.38 3.94 13.98
N THR A 728 -8.70 4.95 14.80
CA THR A 728 -10.00 5.11 15.47
C THR A 728 -11.19 5.17 14.52
N ILE A 729 -11.02 5.74 13.32
CA ILE A 729 -12.06 5.82 12.29
C ILE A 729 -12.15 4.50 11.55
N PHE A 730 -10.97 3.97 11.19
CA PHE A 730 -10.85 2.70 10.49
C PHE A 730 -11.54 1.56 11.26
N LEU A 731 -11.41 1.55 12.58
CA LEU A 731 -12.08 0.61 13.50
C LEU A 731 -13.60 0.70 13.45
N LYS A 732 -14.14 1.93 13.44
CA LYS A 732 -15.59 2.15 13.55
C LYS A 732 -16.32 1.99 12.22
N GLN A 733 -15.67 2.29 11.10
CA GLN A 733 -16.36 2.52 9.82
C GLN A 733 -15.81 1.68 8.66
N GLY A 734 -14.90 0.73 8.92
CA GLY A 734 -14.19 0.08 7.81
C GLY A 734 -13.63 -1.31 8.02
N LEU A 735 -13.67 -1.86 9.23
CA LEU A 735 -12.94 -3.08 9.55
C LEU A 735 -13.83 -4.32 9.64
N ALA A 736 -15.11 -4.17 9.97
CA ALA A 736 -16.00 -5.29 10.28
C ALA A 736 -16.12 -6.29 9.13
N SER A 737 -16.48 -5.83 7.92
CA SER A 737 -16.58 -6.69 6.73
C SER A 737 -15.25 -7.38 6.38
N PHE A 738 -14.11 -6.69 6.53
CA PHE A 738 -12.79 -7.30 6.34
C PHE A 738 -12.54 -8.42 7.34
N VAL A 739 -12.70 -8.16 8.64
CA VAL A 739 -12.54 -9.18 9.70
C VAL A 739 -13.45 -10.38 9.47
N THR A 740 -14.72 -10.14 9.14
CA THR A 740 -15.68 -11.21 8.80
C THR A 740 -15.16 -12.08 7.67
N PHE A 741 -14.62 -11.49 6.61
CA PHE A 741 -14.07 -12.23 5.48
C PHE A 741 -12.84 -13.05 5.89
N VAL A 742 -11.83 -12.43 6.51
CA VAL A 742 -10.57 -13.12 6.83
C VAL A 742 -10.82 -14.30 7.79
N VAL A 743 -11.67 -14.11 8.80
CA VAL A 743 -12.02 -15.16 9.78
C VAL A 743 -12.80 -16.30 9.13
N ASN A 744 -13.73 -16.00 8.21
CA ASN A 744 -14.53 -17.03 7.57
C ASN A 744 -13.71 -17.90 6.61
N HIS A 745 -12.63 -17.36 6.03
CA HIS A 745 -12.00 -17.95 4.86
C HIS A 745 -10.55 -18.45 5.04
N PHE A 746 -9.83 -18.11 6.13
CA PHE A 746 -8.44 -18.55 6.32
C PHE A 746 -8.28 -20.08 6.40
N ASN A 747 -9.31 -20.81 6.84
CA ASN A 747 -9.33 -22.27 6.89
C ASN A 747 -10.51 -22.86 6.09
N ASP A 748 -10.90 -22.19 4.99
CA ASP A 748 -12.00 -22.63 4.13
C ASP A 748 -11.51 -23.68 3.12
N PRO A 749 -12.10 -24.89 3.08
CA PRO A 749 -11.68 -25.95 2.17
C PRO A 749 -11.91 -25.62 0.69
N ARG A 750 -12.80 -24.66 0.38
CA ARG A 750 -13.07 -24.21 -1.00
C ARG A 750 -11.91 -23.39 -1.59
N ILE A 751 -11.01 -22.89 -0.75
CA ILE A 751 -9.76 -22.24 -1.17
C ILE A 751 -8.68 -23.33 -1.21
N SER A 752 -8.19 -23.66 -2.41
CA SER A 752 -7.16 -24.66 -2.67
C SER A 752 -5.76 -24.10 -2.44
N SER A 753 -5.53 -22.83 -2.77
CA SER A 753 -4.24 -22.17 -2.58
C SER A 753 -3.91 -22.00 -1.10
N ALA A 754 -2.85 -22.66 -0.67
CA ALA A 754 -2.39 -22.58 0.70
C ALA A 754 -1.65 -21.26 0.99
N ASP A 755 -1.05 -20.62 -0.03
CA ASP A 755 -0.44 -19.29 0.10
C ASP A 755 -1.50 -18.23 0.42
N LEU A 756 -2.70 -18.34 -0.17
CA LEU A 756 -3.83 -17.48 0.18
C LEU A 756 -4.31 -17.70 1.62
N LYS A 757 -4.34 -18.95 2.10
CA LYS A 757 -4.71 -19.25 3.49
C LYS A 757 -3.71 -18.63 4.46
N ASP A 758 -2.41 -18.75 4.16
CA ASP A 758 -1.33 -18.14 4.93
C ASP A 758 -1.43 -16.62 4.91
N LEU A 759 -1.74 -16.01 3.76
CA LEU A 759 -1.97 -14.56 3.63
C LEU A 759 -3.13 -14.07 4.52
N LEU A 760 -4.25 -14.80 4.54
CA LEU A 760 -5.39 -14.48 5.40
C LEU A 760 -5.04 -14.65 6.88
N LEU A 761 -4.36 -15.75 7.23
CA LEU A 761 -3.97 -16.01 8.62
C LEU A 761 -2.95 -14.97 9.13
N GLN A 762 -1.99 -14.58 8.28
CA GLN A 762 -1.03 -13.53 8.60
C GLN A 762 -1.72 -12.17 8.77
N SER A 763 -2.75 -11.89 7.98
CA SER A 763 -3.59 -10.69 8.16
C SER A 763 -4.26 -10.68 9.55
N ILE A 764 -4.79 -11.80 10.01
CA ILE A 764 -5.34 -11.94 11.38
C ILE A 764 -4.25 -11.70 12.42
N SER A 765 -3.10 -12.37 12.30
CA SER A 765 -1.95 -12.24 13.20
C SER A 765 -1.51 -10.78 13.38
N VAL A 766 -1.40 -10.04 12.28
CA VAL A 766 -1.03 -8.62 12.28
C VAL A 766 -2.08 -7.74 12.95
N LEU A 767 -3.38 -8.01 12.73
CA LEU A 767 -4.44 -7.20 13.32
C LEU A 767 -4.57 -7.41 14.83
N VAL A 768 -4.57 -8.66 15.31
CA VAL A 768 -4.72 -8.96 16.75
C VAL A 768 -3.53 -8.46 17.59
N GLN A 769 -2.40 -8.14 16.96
CA GLN A 769 -1.23 -7.57 17.62
C GLN A 769 -1.51 -6.19 18.24
N TYR A 770 -2.46 -5.41 17.68
CA TYR A 770 -2.77 -4.08 18.18
C TYR A 770 -4.10 -4.10 18.95
N LYS A 771 -4.08 -3.56 20.18
CA LYS A 771 -5.24 -3.52 21.08
C LYS A 771 -6.46 -2.87 20.43
N GLU A 772 -6.24 -1.83 19.63
CA GLU A 772 -7.27 -1.12 18.88
C GLU A 772 -8.07 -2.06 17.95
N TYR A 773 -7.39 -2.84 17.11
CA TYR A 773 -8.02 -3.77 16.16
C TYR A 773 -8.64 -4.98 16.86
N LEU A 774 -8.04 -5.47 17.95
CA LEU A 774 -8.56 -6.59 18.73
C LEU A 774 -9.99 -6.36 19.22
N VAL A 775 -10.35 -5.13 19.61
CA VAL A 775 -11.72 -4.77 20.03
C VAL A 775 -12.74 -5.02 18.91
N THR A 776 -12.34 -4.91 17.65
CA THR A 776 -13.23 -5.22 16.51
C THR A 776 -13.43 -6.73 16.35
N PHE A 777 -12.41 -7.55 16.62
CA PHE A 777 -12.59 -9.00 16.65
C PHE A 777 -13.52 -9.42 17.80
N GLU A 778 -13.43 -8.77 18.96
CA GLU A 778 -14.27 -9.05 20.13
C GLU A 778 -15.75 -8.69 19.91
N SER A 779 -16.02 -7.69 19.09
CA SER A 779 -17.38 -7.24 18.76
C SER A 779 -17.95 -7.87 17.48
N ASN A 780 -17.13 -8.59 16.70
CA ASN A 780 -17.56 -9.22 15.45
C ASN A 780 -18.15 -10.62 15.69
N GLU A 781 -19.36 -10.86 15.21
CA GLU A 781 -20.08 -12.13 15.40
C GLU A 781 -19.36 -13.33 14.74
N ALA A 782 -18.83 -13.16 13.53
CA ALA A 782 -18.11 -14.23 12.85
C ALA A 782 -16.79 -14.58 13.56
N ALA A 783 -16.06 -13.57 14.03
CA ALA A 783 -14.86 -13.73 14.84
C ALA A 783 -15.13 -14.49 16.14
N THR A 784 -16.09 -14.04 16.93
CA THR A 784 -16.42 -14.69 18.21
C THR A 784 -16.92 -16.13 18.05
N LYS A 785 -17.71 -16.43 17.01
CA LYS A 785 -18.27 -17.77 16.79
C LYS A 785 -17.30 -18.77 16.13
N LYS A 786 -16.53 -18.35 15.13
CA LYS A 786 -15.74 -19.28 14.29
C LYS A 786 -14.25 -19.29 14.61
N LEU A 787 -13.66 -18.13 14.93
CA LEU A 787 -12.20 -18.01 15.06
C LEU A 787 -11.58 -19.01 16.04
N PRO A 788 -12.13 -19.25 17.27
CA PRO A 788 -11.53 -20.19 18.22
C PRO A 788 -11.40 -21.60 17.66
N LYS A 789 -12.48 -22.15 17.09
CA LYS A 789 -12.49 -23.52 16.54
C LYS A 789 -11.63 -23.62 15.29
N SER A 790 -11.73 -22.65 14.39
CA SER A 790 -10.95 -22.65 13.14
C SER A 790 -9.45 -22.53 13.39
N LEU A 791 -9.00 -21.79 14.41
CA LEU A 791 -7.58 -21.69 14.77
C LEU A 791 -7.04 -23.03 15.27
N LEU A 792 -7.77 -23.74 16.12
CA LEU A 792 -7.38 -25.06 16.63
C LEU A 792 -7.29 -26.08 15.49
N LEU A 793 -8.21 -26.03 14.53
CA LEU A 793 -8.19 -26.88 13.32
C LEU A 793 -7.01 -26.55 12.40
N ALA A 794 -6.71 -25.27 12.21
CA ALA A 794 -5.65 -24.79 11.34
C ALA A 794 -4.24 -24.99 11.92
N PHE A 795 -4.11 -25.42 13.18
CA PHE A 795 -2.81 -25.77 13.75
C PHE A 795 -2.29 -27.07 13.11
N ASP A 796 -1.56 -26.93 12.00
CA ASP A 796 -0.96 -28.01 11.22
C ASP A 796 0.53 -27.76 10.93
N ASN A 797 1.18 -28.66 10.21
CA ASN A 797 2.63 -28.57 9.94
C ASN A 797 3.04 -27.31 9.15
N ARG A 798 2.11 -26.65 8.46
CA ARG A 798 2.39 -25.47 7.63
C ARG A 798 2.08 -24.17 8.37
N SER A 799 0.96 -24.14 9.10
CA SER A 799 0.38 -22.91 9.65
C SER A 799 0.60 -22.76 11.16
N TRP A 800 1.29 -23.69 11.82
CA TRP A 800 1.45 -23.65 13.27
C TRP A 800 2.12 -22.37 13.78
N ILE A 801 3.06 -21.76 13.05
CA ILE A 801 3.73 -20.51 13.46
C ILE A 801 2.73 -19.35 13.57
N PRO A 802 2.02 -18.96 12.48
CA PRO A 802 1.06 -17.87 12.55
C PRO A 802 -0.11 -18.19 13.51
N VAL A 803 -0.58 -19.44 13.61
CA VAL A 803 -1.59 -19.82 14.61
C VAL A 803 -1.06 -19.63 16.04
N THR A 804 0.18 -20.07 16.34
CA THR A 804 0.81 -19.88 17.66
C THR A 804 0.89 -18.41 18.02
N ASN A 805 1.30 -17.56 17.07
CA ASN A 805 1.38 -16.12 17.27
C ASN A 805 0.02 -15.51 17.59
N ILE A 806 -1.04 -15.91 16.88
CA ILE A 806 -2.42 -15.46 17.17
C ILE A 806 -2.85 -15.92 18.56
N LEU A 807 -2.72 -17.22 18.87
CA LEU A 807 -3.09 -17.77 20.17
C LEU A 807 -2.35 -17.08 21.31
N LEU A 808 -1.04 -16.84 21.16
CA LEU A 808 -0.26 -16.13 22.16
C LEU A 808 -0.78 -14.71 22.40
N ARG A 809 -1.19 -13.99 21.35
CA ARG A 809 -1.77 -12.64 21.49
C ARG A 809 -3.12 -12.66 22.19
N LEU A 810 -3.98 -13.63 21.87
CA LEU A 810 -5.28 -13.79 22.52
C LEU A 810 -5.14 -14.20 23.99
N CYS A 811 -4.18 -15.08 24.29
CA CYS A 811 -3.98 -15.71 25.60
C CYS A 811 -3.00 -14.98 26.54
N LYS A 812 -2.38 -13.87 26.11
CA LYS A 812 -1.41 -13.10 26.91
C LYS A 812 -1.96 -12.65 28.28
N GLY A 813 -1.07 -12.52 29.27
CA GLY A 813 -1.39 -12.01 30.61
C GLY A 813 -1.77 -13.07 31.66
N SER A 814 -1.56 -14.34 31.36
CA SER A 814 -2.13 -15.48 32.09
C SER A 814 -1.14 -16.37 32.85
N GLY A 815 0.17 -16.12 32.77
CA GLY A 815 1.21 -17.09 33.19
C GLY A 815 2.10 -16.67 34.37
N PHE A 816 3.01 -17.55 34.76
CA PHE A 816 4.12 -17.25 35.65
C PHE A 816 5.05 -16.20 34.99
N GLY A 817 5.41 -15.16 35.75
CA GLY A 817 6.23 -14.05 35.27
C GLY A 817 5.51 -13.03 34.36
N SER A 818 4.24 -13.22 33.99
CA SER A 818 3.50 -12.20 33.23
C SER A 818 3.02 -11.07 34.16
N SER A 819 3.47 -9.83 33.93
CA SER A 819 3.01 -8.69 34.72
C SER A 819 1.59 -8.28 34.29
N LYS A 820 0.70 -8.04 35.27
CA LYS A 820 -0.66 -7.52 34.99
C LYS A 820 -0.67 -6.04 34.55
N HIS A 821 0.47 -5.36 34.53
CA HIS A 821 0.57 -3.88 34.44
C HIS A 821 1.47 -3.37 33.30
N GLY A 822 1.76 -4.20 32.30
CA GLY A 822 2.34 -3.71 31.04
C GLY A 822 1.26 -3.05 30.19
N GLU A 823 1.24 -1.71 30.12
CA GLU A 823 0.27 -0.89 29.38
C GLU A 823 0.22 -1.14 27.86
N SER A 824 0.99 -2.09 27.33
CA SER A 824 1.23 -2.29 25.89
C SER A 824 0.80 -3.65 25.33
N SER A 825 0.29 -4.57 26.14
CA SER A 825 -0.08 -5.93 25.68
C SER A 825 -1.59 -6.08 25.51
N SER A 826 -2.04 -6.16 24.26
CA SER A 826 -3.39 -6.60 23.89
C SER A 826 -3.61 -8.04 24.36
N SER A 827 -4.51 -8.26 25.31
CA SER A 827 -5.03 -9.57 25.68
C SER A 827 -6.55 -9.49 25.69
N SER A 828 -7.23 -10.56 25.26
CA SER A 828 -8.69 -10.60 25.17
C SER A 828 -9.25 -11.60 26.18
N ILE A 829 -9.94 -11.11 27.20
CA ILE A 829 -10.65 -11.96 28.17
C ILE A 829 -11.78 -12.73 27.45
N ILE A 830 -12.41 -12.10 26.45
CA ILE A 830 -13.50 -12.68 25.66
C ILE A 830 -12.99 -13.89 24.87
N PHE A 831 -11.92 -13.74 24.09
CA PHE A 831 -11.37 -14.86 23.32
C PHE A 831 -10.74 -15.95 24.20
N GLN A 832 -10.20 -15.61 25.38
CA GLN A 832 -9.76 -16.63 26.34
C GLN A 832 -10.94 -17.51 26.80
N ALA A 833 -12.08 -16.90 27.13
CA ALA A 833 -13.29 -17.63 27.51
C ALA A 833 -13.84 -18.49 26.35
N LEU A 834 -13.86 -17.93 25.12
CA LEU A 834 -14.34 -18.64 23.93
C LEU A 834 -13.43 -19.81 23.53
N LEU A 835 -12.11 -19.65 23.64
CA LEU A 835 -11.14 -20.74 23.42
C LEU A 835 -11.33 -21.86 24.44
N ARG A 836 -11.53 -21.50 25.71
CA ARG A 836 -11.85 -22.47 26.77
C ARG A 836 -13.14 -23.21 26.46
N GLU A 837 -14.21 -22.52 26.11
CA GLU A 837 -15.51 -23.12 25.77
C GLU A 837 -15.40 -24.07 24.57
N ALA A 838 -14.71 -23.63 23.49
CA ALA A 838 -14.51 -24.43 22.30
C ALA A 838 -13.80 -25.76 22.60
N CYS A 839 -12.77 -25.74 23.43
CA CYS A 839 -12.01 -26.94 23.81
C CYS A 839 -12.77 -27.85 24.78
N VAL A 840 -13.57 -27.30 25.70
CA VAL A 840 -14.37 -28.09 26.66
C VAL A 840 -15.55 -28.77 25.97
N THR A 841 -16.13 -28.15 24.95
CA THR A 841 -17.32 -28.67 24.26
C THR A 841 -16.97 -29.74 23.22
N ASP A 842 -15.78 -29.67 22.62
CA ASP A 842 -15.36 -30.53 21.51
C ASP A 842 -13.99 -31.19 21.80
N GLU A 843 -14.05 -32.34 22.47
CA GLU A 843 -12.85 -33.14 22.78
C GLU A 843 -12.16 -33.67 21.50
N GLY A 844 -12.95 -33.96 20.45
CA GLY A 844 -12.47 -34.40 19.15
C GLY A 844 -11.64 -33.34 18.42
N LEU A 845 -11.85 -32.07 18.74
CA LEU A 845 -11.03 -30.94 18.28
C LEU A 845 -9.79 -30.72 19.15
N PHE A 846 -9.96 -30.72 20.48
CA PHE A 846 -8.87 -30.38 21.40
C PHE A 846 -7.78 -31.45 21.46
N SER A 847 -8.13 -32.74 21.43
CA SER A 847 -7.17 -33.84 21.53
C SER A 847 -6.15 -33.87 20.37
N PRO A 848 -6.56 -33.78 19.08
CA PRO A 848 -5.62 -33.66 17.97
C PRO A 848 -4.75 -32.40 18.03
N PHE A 849 -5.34 -31.26 18.40
CA PHE A 849 -4.60 -30.01 18.59
C PHE A 849 -3.51 -30.16 19.66
N LEU A 850 -3.86 -30.68 20.83
CA LEU A 850 -2.93 -30.89 21.94
C LEU A 850 -1.82 -31.88 21.56
N ASN A 851 -2.16 -32.93 20.82
CA ASN A 851 -1.18 -33.89 20.30
C ASN A 851 -0.17 -33.21 19.37
N ARG A 852 -0.63 -32.39 18.42
CA ARG A 852 0.24 -31.62 17.52
C ARG A 852 1.09 -30.63 18.32
N LEU A 853 0.51 -29.89 19.27
CA LEU A 853 1.22 -28.94 20.10
C LEU A 853 2.38 -29.60 20.86
N PHE A 854 2.17 -30.77 21.48
CA PHE A 854 3.22 -31.53 22.14
C PHE A 854 4.34 -31.96 21.18
N ASN A 855 3.98 -32.46 20.01
CA ASN A 855 4.95 -32.90 19.01
C ASN A 855 5.77 -31.72 18.46
N THR A 856 5.11 -30.60 18.11
CA THR A 856 5.77 -29.40 17.60
C THR A 856 6.72 -28.81 18.63
N LEU A 857 6.32 -28.66 19.90
CA LEU A 857 7.19 -28.15 20.96
C LEU A 857 8.39 -29.07 21.23
N SER A 858 8.18 -30.39 21.21
CA SER A 858 9.29 -31.34 21.35
C SER A 858 10.28 -31.21 20.20
N TRP A 859 9.77 -31.05 18.98
CA TRP A 859 10.59 -30.87 17.77
C TRP A 859 11.37 -29.56 17.80
N THR A 860 10.73 -28.41 18.08
CA THR A 860 11.42 -27.12 18.13
C THR A 860 12.52 -27.09 19.21
N MET A 861 12.29 -27.73 20.35
CA MET A 861 13.29 -27.85 21.41
C MET A 861 14.47 -28.76 21.03
N THR A 862 14.22 -29.79 20.23
CA THR A 862 15.28 -30.64 19.67
C THR A 862 16.14 -29.84 18.68
N GLU A 863 15.52 -29.15 17.73
CA GLU A 863 16.21 -28.31 16.74
C GLU A 863 17.02 -27.18 17.38
N PHE A 864 16.46 -26.56 18.42
CA PHE A 864 17.16 -25.56 19.23
C PHE A 864 18.43 -26.14 19.86
N SER A 865 18.32 -27.33 20.46
CA SER A 865 19.44 -27.98 21.15
C SER A 865 20.52 -28.44 20.18
N VAL A 866 20.14 -28.91 18.99
CA VAL A 866 21.07 -29.22 17.90
C VAL A 866 21.78 -27.95 17.44
N SER A 867 21.03 -26.88 17.19
CA SER A 867 21.57 -25.59 16.74
C SER A 867 22.59 -25.01 17.73
N ILE A 868 22.32 -25.08 19.04
CA ILE A 868 23.28 -24.65 20.06
C ILE A 868 24.53 -25.54 20.08
N ARG A 869 24.37 -26.87 20.03
CA ARG A 869 25.51 -27.79 20.03
C ARG A 869 26.42 -27.58 18.83
N GLU A 870 25.85 -27.40 17.64
CA GLU A 870 26.63 -27.11 16.42
C GLU A 870 27.44 -25.80 16.54
N MET A 871 26.84 -24.76 17.14
CA MET A 871 27.55 -23.51 17.41
C MET A 871 28.68 -23.70 18.43
N GLN A 872 28.46 -24.54 19.45
CA GLN A 872 29.45 -24.86 20.47
C GLN A 872 30.63 -25.65 19.91
N GLU A 873 30.38 -26.64 19.04
CA GLU A 873 31.42 -27.48 18.43
C GLU A 873 32.32 -26.68 17.48
N LYS A 874 31.77 -25.70 16.77
CA LYS A 874 32.51 -24.91 15.77
C LYS A 874 33.27 -23.71 16.37
N TYR A 875 32.98 -23.30 17.61
CA TYR A 875 33.56 -22.11 18.29
C TYR A 875 33.56 -20.81 17.46
N GLN A 876 32.81 -20.77 16.35
CA GLN A 876 32.61 -19.62 15.47
C GLN A 876 31.12 -19.46 15.25
N VAL A 877 30.56 -18.38 15.80
CA VAL A 877 29.14 -18.07 15.66
C VAL A 877 28.94 -17.32 14.36
N LEU A 878 28.53 -18.04 13.31
CA LEU A 878 28.04 -17.41 12.08
C LEU A 878 26.72 -16.69 12.39
N ASP A 879 26.63 -15.42 11.99
CA ASP A 879 25.46 -14.55 12.17
C ASP A 879 24.14 -15.19 11.73
N SER A 880 24.17 -16.01 10.67
CA SER A 880 23.00 -16.73 10.15
C SER A 880 22.53 -17.86 11.07
N GLN A 881 23.46 -18.66 11.60
CA GLN A 881 23.14 -19.76 12.52
C GLN A 881 22.61 -19.23 13.85
N GLN A 882 23.18 -18.12 14.34
CA GLN A 882 22.70 -17.45 15.54
C GLN A 882 21.26 -16.95 15.39
N ARG A 883 20.91 -16.35 14.24
CA ARG A 883 19.54 -15.90 13.95
C ARG A 883 18.56 -17.08 13.92
N LYS A 884 18.91 -18.17 13.25
CA LYS A 884 18.09 -19.39 13.21
C LYS A 884 17.85 -19.93 14.63
N CYS A 885 18.89 -20.04 15.44
CA CYS A 885 18.80 -20.48 16.83
C CYS A 885 17.87 -19.58 17.67
N ASN A 886 18.00 -18.25 17.55
CA ASN A 886 17.14 -17.29 18.25
C ASN A 886 15.66 -17.44 17.88
N VAL A 887 15.37 -17.60 16.58
CA VAL A 887 14.00 -17.78 16.10
C VAL A 887 13.40 -19.08 16.64
N ILE A 888 14.14 -20.20 16.57
CA ILE A 888 13.66 -21.50 17.08
C ILE A 888 13.44 -21.45 18.60
N PHE A 889 14.31 -20.77 19.34
CA PHE A 889 14.14 -20.58 20.78
C PHE A 889 12.87 -19.78 21.12
N ASP A 890 12.63 -18.67 20.42
CA ASP A 890 11.44 -17.84 20.62
C ASP A 890 10.16 -18.63 20.30
N LEU A 891 10.14 -19.38 19.19
CA LEU A 891 9.03 -20.26 18.83
C LEU A 891 8.76 -21.32 19.90
N SER A 892 9.82 -21.92 20.46
CA SER A 892 9.70 -22.89 21.55
C SER A 892 9.10 -22.27 22.82
N CYS A 893 9.53 -21.05 23.16
CA CYS A 893 8.96 -20.29 24.27
C CYS A 893 7.47 -19.98 24.03
N ASN A 894 7.11 -19.57 22.81
CA ASN A 894 5.74 -19.22 22.45
C ASN A 894 4.80 -20.44 22.54
N LEU A 895 5.23 -21.61 22.07
CA LEU A 895 4.48 -22.86 22.20
C LEU A 895 4.30 -23.27 23.66
N ALA A 896 5.36 -23.16 24.49
CA ALA A 896 5.28 -23.45 25.92
C ALA A 896 4.30 -22.51 26.65
N ARG A 897 4.21 -21.24 26.23
CA ARG A 897 3.24 -20.27 26.76
C ARG A 897 1.80 -20.57 26.36
N VAL A 898 1.57 -21.05 25.14
CA VAL A 898 0.25 -21.53 24.71
C VAL A 898 -0.16 -22.75 25.53
N LEU A 899 0.77 -23.68 25.79
CA LEU A 899 0.51 -24.84 26.64
C LEU A 899 0.22 -24.46 28.10
N GLU A 900 0.96 -23.51 28.65
CA GLU A 900 0.71 -22.93 29.99
C GLU A 900 -0.70 -22.36 30.12
N PHE A 901 -1.21 -21.70 29.08
CA PHE A 901 -2.58 -21.21 29.06
C PHE A 901 -3.61 -22.35 29.15
N PHE A 902 -3.46 -23.40 28.35
CA PHE A 902 -4.43 -24.52 28.33
C PHE A 902 -4.41 -25.34 29.63
N THR A 903 -3.26 -25.49 30.29
CA THR A 903 -3.20 -26.17 31.60
C THR A 903 -3.88 -25.36 32.71
N ARG A 904 -3.98 -24.04 32.55
CA ARG A 904 -4.72 -23.16 33.47
C ARG A 904 -6.22 -23.16 33.22
N GLU A 905 -6.64 -23.00 31.97
CA GLU A 905 -8.06 -22.83 31.62
C GLU A 905 -8.81 -24.17 31.54
N ILE A 906 -8.10 -25.25 31.24
CA ILE A 906 -8.64 -26.60 31.01
C ILE A 906 -7.82 -27.66 31.77
N PRO A 907 -7.58 -27.50 33.10
CA PRO A 907 -6.81 -28.46 33.87
C PRO A 907 -7.45 -29.86 33.84
N GLN A 908 -8.78 -29.94 33.69
CA GLN A 908 -9.52 -31.19 33.61
C GLN A 908 -9.08 -32.10 32.45
N ALA A 909 -8.61 -31.55 31.33
CA ALA A 909 -8.16 -32.35 30.19
C ALA A 909 -6.82 -33.10 30.46
N PHE A 910 -6.14 -32.72 31.54
CA PHE A 910 -4.91 -33.36 32.01
C PHE A 910 -5.16 -34.20 33.27
N LEU A 911 -6.08 -33.76 34.15
CA LEU A 911 -6.31 -34.39 35.45
C LEU A 911 -7.37 -35.50 35.46
N LEU A 912 -8.30 -35.52 34.50
CA LEU A 912 -9.38 -36.52 34.41
C LEU A 912 -9.11 -37.56 33.32
N GLY A 913 -9.68 -38.75 33.50
CA GLY A 913 -9.54 -39.86 32.54
C GLY A 913 -8.20 -40.57 32.68
N THR A 914 -7.69 -41.11 31.57
CA THR A 914 -6.39 -41.79 31.59
C THR A 914 -5.27 -40.81 31.91
N ASP A 915 -4.23 -41.27 32.61
CA ASP A 915 -3.05 -40.46 32.97
C ASP A 915 -2.18 -40.05 31.75
N THR A 916 -2.60 -40.37 30.53
CA THR A 916 -1.80 -40.25 29.30
C THR A 916 -1.37 -38.82 29.03
N ASN A 917 -2.30 -37.84 29.09
CA ASN A 917 -1.97 -36.43 28.82
C ASN A 917 -1.05 -35.85 29.91
N LEU A 918 -1.29 -36.21 31.17
CA LEU A 918 -0.45 -35.77 32.29
C LEU A 918 0.94 -36.38 32.22
N ARG A 919 1.06 -37.67 31.92
CA ARG A 919 2.36 -38.34 31.74
C ARG A 919 3.16 -37.73 30.60
N ARG A 920 2.53 -37.52 29.44
CA ARG A 920 3.15 -36.85 28.27
C ARG A 920 3.61 -35.44 28.60
N LEU A 921 2.81 -34.68 29.34
CA LEU A 921 3.15 -33.32 29.76
C LEU A 921 4.34 -33.33 30.73
N THR A 922 4.35 -34.22 31.73
CA THR A 922 5.47 -34.38 32.65
C THR A 922 6.74 -34.79 31.92
N GLU A 923 6.67 -35.76 31.01
CA GLU A 923 7.78 -36.16 30.13
C GLU A 923 8.31 -34.96 29.33
N LEU A 924 7.43 -34.15 28.74
CA LEU A 924 7.80 -32.95 28.00
C LEU A 924 8.49 -31.90 28.88
N ILE A 925 7.98 -31.64 30.09
CA ILE A 925 8.61 -30.69 31.02
C ILE A 925 10.04 -31.14 31.33
N LEU A 926 10.22 -32.41 31.67
CA LEU A 926 11.53 -32.99 31.98
C LEU A 926 12.45 -32.98 30.75
N PHE A 927 11.90 -33.26 29.57
CA PHE A 927 12.60 -33.18 28.30
C PHE A 927 13.13 -31.75 28.06
N ILE A 928 12.29 -30.73 28.17
CA ILE A 928 12.69 -29.32 28.00
C ILE A 928 13.76 -28.93 29.01
N LEU A 929 13.57 -29.27 30.29
CA LEU A 929 14.56 -28.98 31.34
C LEU A 929 15.91 -29.62 31.02
N ASN A 930 15.92 -30.90 30.65
CA ASN A 930 17.15 -31.62 30.29
C ASN A 930 17.85 -30.96 29.08
N HIS A 931 17.08 -30.53 28.08
CA HIS A 931 17.62 -29.84 26.90
C HIS A 931 18.20 -28.46 27.26
N VAL A 932 17.55 -27.69 28.13
CA VAL A 932 18.07 -26.38 28.59
C VAL A 932 19.33 -26.55 29.46
N THR A 933 19.41 -27.61 30.27
CA THR A 933 20.59 -27.88 31.12
C THR A 933 21.76 -28.51 30.37
N SER A 934 21.49 -29.32 29.35
CA SER A 934 22.53 -30.04 28.59
C SER A 934 23.07 -29.26 27.39
N ALA A 935 22.37 -28.22 26.92
CA ALA A 935 22.69 -27.56 25.67
C ALA A 935 24.04 -26.81 25.68
N ALA A 936 24.47 -26.21 26.80
CA ALA A 936 25.78 -25.56 26.94
C ALA A 936 26.02 -25.04 28.37
N ASP A 937 27.27 -24.63 28.66
CA ASP A 937 27.59 -23.81 29.83
C ASP A 937 26.68 -22.56 29.89
N ALA A 938 26.35 -22.12 31.11
CA ALA A 938 25.46 -20.99 31.37
C ALA A 938 25.83 -19.75 30.56
N GLU A 939 27.12 -19.44 30.51
CA GLU A 939 27.64 -18.28 29.81
C GLU A 939 27.56 -18.41 28.28
N PHE A 940 27.80 -19.61 27.74
CA PHE A 940 27.78 -19.84 26.29
C PHE A 940 26.35 -19.78 25.73
N PHE A 941 25.38 -20.30 26.47
CA PHE A 941 23.96 -20.22 26.09
C PHE A 941 23.52 -18.75 26.00
N ASP A 942 23.81 -17.96 27.03
CA ASP A 942 23.44 -16.55 27.04
C ASP A 942 24.22 -15.76 25.98
N LEU A 943 25.49 -16.10 25.72
CA LEU A 943 26.28 -15.50 24.65
C LEU A 943 25.74 -15.84 23.26
N SER A 944 25.31 -17.08 23.05
CA SER A 944 24.77 -17.55 21.76
C SER A 944 23.44 -16.87 21.42
N LEU A 945 22.69 -16.42 22.42
CA LEU A 945 21.46 -15.65 22.22
C LEU A 945 21.69 -14.12 22.16
N ARG A 946 22.92 -13.64 22.43
CA ARG A 946 23.27 -12.20 22.36
C ARG A 946 23.56 -11.73 20.94
N ARG A 947 22.73 -10.81 20.43
CA ARG A 947 23.07 -10.01 19.24
C ARG A 947 23.91 -8.78 19.65
N ASN A 948 24.90 -8.39 18.83
CA ASN A 948 25.64 -7.14 19.02
C ASN A 948 24.65 -5.95 19.15
N GLY A 949 24.59 -5.32 20.33
CA GLY A 949 23.79 -4.12 20.60
C GLY A 949 22.40 -4.31 21.22
N GLN A 950 21.98 -5.53 21.58
CA GLN A 950 20.73 -5.74 22.35
C GLN A 950 20.98 -5.76 23.87
N SER A 951 20.06 -5.19 24.65
CA SER A 951 20.11 -5.26 26.12
C SER A 951 19.78 -6.68 26.61
N LEU A 952 20.35 -7.07 27.75
CA LEU A 952 20.16 -8.38 28.42
C LEU A 952 18.69 -8.70 28.75
N GLU A 953 17.80 -7.72 28.66
CA GLU A 953 16.39 -7.80 29.08
C GLU A 953 15.47 -8.54 28.10
N LYS A 954 15.87 -8.78 26.83
CA LYS A 954 14.94 -9.29 25.80
C LYS A 954 14.94 -10.79 25.54
N VAL A 955 16.05 -11.51 25.74
CA VAL A 955 16.15 -12.96 25.50
C VAL A 955 16.97 -13.60 26.60
N ASN A 956 16.35 -14.47 27.42
CA ASN A 956 17.01 -15.17 28.53
C ASN A 956 16.41 -16.56 28.76
N ARG A 957 17.12 -17.41 29.51
CA ARG A 957 16.66 -18.75 29.94
C ARG A 957 15.32 -18.73 30.66
N GLY A 958 15.05 -17.67 31.42
CA GLY A 958 13.78 -17.47 32.12
C GLY A 958 12.56 -17.47 31.19
N MET A 959 12.69 -17.16 29.90
CA MET A 959 11.59 -17.18 28.94
C MET A 959 10.97 -18.58 28.75
N ILE A 960 11.80 -19.63 28.71
CA ILE A 960 11.34 -21.02 28.58
C ILE A 960 11.08 -21.67 29.94
N LEU A 961 11.82 -21.29 30.99
CA LEU A 961 11.63 -21.86 32.33
C LEU A 961 10.33 -21.37 32.98
N ALA A 962 9.96 -20.10 32.78
CA ALA A 962 8.74 -19.52 33.36
C ALA A 962 7.45 -20.28 33.00
N PRO A 963 7.15 -20.59 31.72
CA PRO A 963 5.94 -21.36 31.39
C PRO A 963 5.93 -22.76 32.01
N LEU A 964 7.09 -23.40 32.21
CA LEU A 964 7.16 -24.71 32.88
C LEU A 964 6.74 -24.61 34.34
N VAL A 965 7.22 -23.60 35.07
CA VAL A 965 6.79 -23.33 36.45
C VAL A 965 5.28 -23.09 36.49
N GLY A 966 4.78 -22.26 35.57
CA GLY A 966 3.34 -21.99 35.45
C GLY A 966 2.52 -23.25 35.24
N ILE A 967 2.93 -24.12 34.31
CA ILE A 967 2.25 -25.40 34.04
C ILE A 967 2.17 -26.28 35.29
N ILE A 968 3.29 -26.47 36.00
CA ILE A 968 3.34 -27.31 37.22
C ILE A 968 2.37 -26.75 38.27
N LEU A 969 2.44 -25.45 38.52
CA LEU A 969 1.60 -24.79 39.52
C LEU A 969 0.12 -24.81 39.13
N ASN A 970 -0.23 -24.60 37.86
CA ASN A 970 -1.61 -24.63 37.38
C ASN A 970 -2.27 -25.99 37.67
N LEU A 971 -1.55 -27.09 37.41
CA LEU A 971 -2.06 -28.43 37.63
C LEU A 971 -2.10 -28.80 39.12
N TRP A 972 -1.07 -28.39 39.88
CA TRP A 972 -1.03 -28.60 41.32
C TRP A 972 -2.16 -27.86 42.04
N ASP A 973 -2.33 -26.57 41.74
CA ASP A 973 -3.40 -25.75 42.32
C ASP A 973 -4.78 -26.31 41.94
N ALA A 974 -4.98 -26.70 40.66
CA ALA A 974 -6.23 -27.34 40.23
C ALA A 974 -6.49 -28.67 40.96
N SER A 975 -5.46 -29.48 41.19
CA SER A 975 -5.61 -30.74 41.94
C SER A 975 -6.01 -30.54 43.41
N ALA A 976 -5.70 -29.38 44.00
CA ALA A 976 -6.06 -29.04 45.38
C ALA A 976 -7.51 -28.54 45.53
N GLU A 977 -8.07 -27.91 44.49
CA GLU A 977 -9.43 -27.34 44.49
C GLU A 977 -10.53 -28.39 44.24
N LEU A 978 -10.20 -29.46 43.52
CA LEU A 978 -11.14 -30.47 43.03
C LEU A 978 -11.18 -31.69 43.97
N LYS A 979 -11.91 -31.61 45.10
CA LYS A 979 -11.92 -32.68 46.14
C LYS A 979 -12.86 -33.88 45.89
N ASN A 980 -13.66 -33.90 44.83
CA ASN A 980 -14.84 -34.81 44.70
C ASN A 980 -14.91 -35.71 43.43
N LYS A 981 -13.82 -35.96 42.68
CA LYS A 981 -13.76 -37.00 41.62
C LYS A 981 -12.45 -37.79 41.71
N GLU A 982 -12.36 -38.94 41.04
CA GLU A 982 -11.10 -39.66 40.83
C GLU A 982 -10.23 -38.86 39.84
N TYR A 983 -9.14 -38.25 40.32
CA TYR A 983 -8.18 -37.50 39.51
C TYR A 983 -6.84 -38.21 39.48
N ASN A 984 -6.08 -37.96 38.41
CA ASN A 984 -4.70 -38.40 38.30
C ASN A 984 -3.82 -37.65 39.32
N ASP A 985 -3.04 -38.40 40.09
CA ASP A 985 -2.15 -37.86 41.11
C ASP A 985 -0.92 -37.21 40.46
N VAL A 986 -0.92 -35.88 40.39
CA VAL A 986 0.16 -35.10 39.76
C VAL A 986 1.51 -35.42 40.39
N VAL A 987 1.63 -35.40 41.72
CA VAL A 987 2.91 -35.68 42.40
C VAL A 987 3.31 -37.15 42.21
N GLY A 988 2.34 -38.07 42.24
CA GLY A 988 2.59 -39.48 42.01
C GLY A 988 3.15 -39.77 40.63
N ILE A 989 2.62 -39.09 39.60
CA ILE A 989 3.10 -39.23 38.22
C ILE A 989 4.51 -38.66 38.07
N PHE A 990 4.81 -37.49 38.65
CA PHE A 990 6.17 -36.95 38.67
C PHE A 990 7.15 -37.87 39.41
N ALA A 991 6.74 -38.50 40.51
CA ALA A 991 7.54 -39.46 41.26
C ALA A 991 7.77 -40.77 40.50
N SER A 992 6.82 -41.18 39.66
CA SER A 992 6.89 -42.41 38.84
C SER A 992 7.82 -42.33 37.61
N MET A 993 8.48 -41.19 37.39
CA MET A 993 9.35 -41.01 36.22
C MET A 993 10.71 -41.70 36.45
N GLU A 994 11.15 -42.51 35.48
CA GLU A 994 12.32 -43.40 35.57
C GLU A 994 13.68 -42.67 35.80
N CYS A 995 13.72 -41.34 35.74
CA CYS A 995 14.94 -40.53 35.88
C CYS A 995 14.91 -39.62 37.13
N LEU A 996 14.88 -40.24 38.30
CA LEU A 996 14.79 -39.60 39.62
C LEU A 996 15.79 -38.43 39.83
N ASN A 997 17.04 -38.64 39.41
CA ASN A 997 18.11 -37.63 39.52
C ASN A 997 17.89 -36.45 38.57
N THR A 998 17.42 -36.70 37.35
CA THR A 998 17.10 -35.66 36.35
C THR A 998 15.88 -34.83 36.78
N VAL A 999 14.87 -35.48 37.36
CA VAL A 999 13.70 -34.81 37.94
C VAL A 999 14.12 -33.85 39.06
N ASN A 1000 14.95 -34.32 40.00
CA ASN A 1000 15.40 -33.51 41.13
C ASN A 1000 16.29 -32.34 40.68
N CYS A 1001 17.31 -32.60 39.84
CA CYS A 1001 18.19 -31.55 39.33
C CYS A 1001 17.45 -30.52 38.46
N GLY A 1002 16.57 -30.98 37.57
CA GLY A 1002 15.81 -30.11 36.68
C GLY A 1002 14.80 -29.22 37.41
N LEU A 1003 14.11 -29.74 38.43
CA LEU A 1003 13.16 -28.95 39.21
C LEU A 1003 13.86 -28.02 40.22
N ARG A 1004 15.03 -28.40 40.77
CA ARG A 1004 15.86 -27.50 41.57
C ARG A 1004 16.37 -26.31 40.78
N LEU A 1005 16.74 -26.50 39.51
CA LEU A 1005 17.08 -25.39 38.61
C LEU A 1005 15.99 -24.31 38.57
N LEU A 1006 14.71 -24.69 38.61
CA LEU A 1006 13.60 -23.74 38.59
C LEU A 1006 13.53 -22.88 39.86
N LEU A 1007 13.91 -23.43 41.02
CA LEU A 1007 13.99 -22.70 42.28
C LEU A 1007 15.24 -21.81 42.36
N ASP A 1008 16.39 -22.35 41.93
CA ASP A 1008 17.70 -21.69 42.04
C ASP A 1008 17.92 -20.62 40.95
N TYR A 1009 17.05 -20.53 39.94
CA TYR A 1009 17.15 -19.54 38.87
C TYR A 1009 16.96 -18.10 39.38
N ASN A 1010 17.76 -17.16 38.88
CA ASN A 1010 17.66 -15.75 39.26
C ASN A 1010 16.49 -15.03 38.58
N TRP A 1011 15.27 -15.25 39.09
CA TRP A 1011 14.04 -14.63 38.59
C TRP A 1011 14.01 -13.10 38.69
N ALA A 1012 14.73 -12.51 39.66
CA ALA A 1012 14.80 -11.06 39.86
C ALA A 1012 15.48 -10.33 38.68
N GLY A 1013 16.35 -11.01 37.95
CA GLY A 1013 16.99 -10.49 36.74
C GLY A 1013 16.12 -10.59 35.48
N SER A 1014 15.09 -11.43 35.48
CA SER A 1014 14.27 -11.73 34.29
C SER A 1014 12.91 -11.03 34.26
N PHE A 1015 12.32 -10.72 35.42
CA PHE A 1015 11.00 -10.10 35.52
C PHE A 1015 11.00 -8.92 36.49
N ARG A 1016 10.23 -7.87 36.18
CA ARG A 1016 10.04 -6.71 37.07
C ARG A 1016 8.83 -6.92 37.99
N GLY A 1017 9.05 -6.97 39.30
CA GLY A 1017 8.03 -6.98 40.37
C GLY A 1017 7.96 -8.28 41.18
N ASP A 1018 7.45 -8.22 42.42
CA ASP A 1018 7.55 -9.30 43.43
C ASP A 1018 6.50 -10.42 43.31
N GLY A 1019 5.61 -10.36 42.31
CA GLY A 1019 4.48 -11.28 42.16
C GLY A 1019 4.84 -12.75 41.91
N TYR A 1020 6.12 -13.04 41.59
CA TYR A 1020 6.61 -14.41 41.41
C TYR A 1020 7.02 -15.09 42.72
N VAL A 1021 7.32 -14.33 43.78
CA VAL A 1021 7.88 -14.87 45.04
C VAL A 1021 6.90 -15.86 45.69
N ALA A 1022 5.63 -15.48 45.83
CA ALA A 1022 4.59 -16.36 46.39
C ALA A 1022 4.36 -17.62 45.55
N LYS A 1023 4.61 -17.56 44.23
CA LYS A 1023 4.50 -18.73 43.34
C LYS A 1023 5.72 -19.66 43.49
N LEU A 1024 6.91 -19.12 43.77
CA LEU A 1024 8.10 -19.92 44.05
C LEU A 1024 7.98 -20.67 45.38
N GLU A 1025 7.40 -20.06 46.42
CA GLU A 1025 7.11 -20.75 47.69
C GLU A 1025 6.16 -21.95 47.47
N ARG A 1026 5.16 -21.80 46.58
CA ARG A 1026 4.30 -22.94 46.19
C ARG A 1026 5.07 -24.02 45.45
N LEU A 1027 5.99 -23.64 44.57
CA LEU A 1027 6.83 -24.59 43.85
C LEU A 1027 7.76 -25.35 44.82
N GLU A 1028 8.32 -24.67 45.82
CA GLU A 1028 9.14 -25.28 46.87
C GLU A 1028 8.34 -26.30 47.69
N ASN A 1029 7.09 -25.98 48.03
CA ASN A 1029 6.18 -26.92 48.69
C ASN A 1029 5.88 -28.16 47.83
N PHE A 1030 5.61 -27.95 46.53
CA PHE A 1030 5.41 -29.06 45.57
C PHE A 1030 6.65 -29.96 45.49
N LEU A 1031 7.85 -29.38 45.34
CA LEU A 1031 9.10 -30.12 45.31
C LEU A 1031 9.36 -30.89 46.61
N SER A 1032 9.10 -30.30 47.78
CA SER A 1032 9.28 -30.96 49.07
C SER A 1032 8.40 -32.20 49.20
N LEU A 1033 7.14 -32.12 48.76
CA LEU A 1033 6.23 -33.25 48.75
C LEU A 1033 6.64 -34.33 47.73
N LEU A 1034 7.11 -33.90 46.56
CA LEU A 1034 7.62 -34.81 45.53
C LEU A 1034 8.84 -35.59 46.03
N LEU A 1035 9.81 -34.92 46.65
CA LEU A 1035 10.99 -35.54 47.24
C LEU A 1035 10.61 -36.54 48.34
N TYR A 1036 9.68 -36.17 49.22
CA TYR A 1036 9.17 -37.08 50.25
C TYR A 1036 8.56 -38.36 49.66
N ARG A 1037 7.76 -38.25 48.58
CA ARG A 1037 7.18 -39.43 47.91
C ARG A 1037 8.21 -40.28 47.18
N MET A 1038 9.18 -39.64 46.54
CA MET A 1038 10.29 -40.33 45.86
C MET A 1038 11.12 -41.15 46.86
N GLU A 1039 11.44 -40.58 48.01
CA GLU A 1039 12.13 -41.27 49.11
C GLU A 1039 11.29 -42.44 49.64
N SER A 1040 9.98 -42.25 49.86
CA SER A 1040 9.08 -43.32 50.31
C SER A 1040 8.98 -44.49 49.31
N SER A 1041 8.93 -44.20 48.00
CA SER A 1041 8.83 -45.23 46.95
C SER A 1041 10.12 -46.03 46.76
N ALA A 1042 11.28 -45.45 47.06
CA ALA A 1042 12.57 -46.14 47.02
C ALA A 1042 12.73 -47.15 48.16
N PHE A 1043 12.08 -46.90 49.32
CA PHE A 1043 12.05 -47.86 50.43
C PHE A 1043 11.17 -49.07 50.13
N ASP A 1044 10.01 -48.91 49.49
CA ASP A 1044 9.11 -50.02 49.13
C ASP A 1044 9.70 -50.94 48.04
N ASN A 1045 10.40 -50.40 47.04
CA ASN A 1045 11.03 -51.18 45.97
C ASN A 1045 12.28 -51.98 46.43
N SER A 1046 12.85 -51.66 47.59
CA SER A 1046 13.97 -52.41 48.17
C SER A 1046 13.54 -53.69 48.92
N ALA A 1047 12.24 -53.86 49.18
CA ALA A 1047 11.69 -54.98 49.95
C ALA A 1047 11.22 -56.18 49.10
N PHE A 1048 11.19 -56.07 47.78
CA PHE A 1048 10.80 -57.15 46.86
C PHE A 1048 11.76 -57.26 45.67
N SER A 1049 12.95 -57.80 45.91
CA SER A 1049 13.82 -58.31 44.84
C SER A 1049 14.19 -59.76 45.13
N ASP A 1050 13.26 -60.68 44.88
CA ASP A 1050 13.57 -62.10 44.66
C ASP A 1050 12.38 -62.79 43.98
N GLN A 1051 12.36 -62.71 42.64
CA GLN A 1051 11.92 -63.79 41.74
C GLN A 1051 12.04 -63.32 40.28
N THR A 1052 13.10 -63.77 39.61
CA THR A 1052 13.18 -63.83 38.16
C THR A 1052 12.39 -65.03 37.67
N ASP A 1053 11.20 -64.81 37.13
CA ASP A 1053 10.61 -65.69 36.12
C ASP A 1053 10.42 -64.87 34.83
N ALA A 1054 10.86 -65.45 33.72
CA ALA A 1054 10.82 -64.83 32.39
C ALA A 1054 9.37 -64.51 32.01
N ASN A 1055 9.06 -63.22 31.99
CA ASN A 1055 7.70 -62.72 31.95
C ASN A 1055 7.25 -62.53 30.49
N ASP A 1056 6.72 -63.61 29.87
CA ASP A 1056 5.99 -63.58 28.57
C ASP A 1056 4.74 -62.65 28.62
N SER A 1057 4.41 -62.12 29.79
CA SER A 1057 3.35 -61.15 30.05
C SER A 1057 3.82 -59.69 29.99
N MET A 1058 5.10 -59.38 29.76
CA MET A 1058 5.59 -57.99 29.72
C MET A 1058 5.41 -57.35 28.34
N CYS A 1059 5.07 -56.06 28.32
CA CYS A 1059 4.89 -55.32 27.10
C CYS A 1059 6.22 -55.13 26.36
N CYS A 1060 6.33 -55.68 25.16
CA CYS A 1060 7.53 -55.60 24.32
C CYS A 1060 7.84 -54.20 23.76
N ILE A 1061 7.02 -53.19 24.07
CA ILE A 1061 7.20 -51.80 23.63
C ILE A 1061 7.88 -50.97 24.72
N CYS A 1062 7.36 -51.01 25.95
CA CYS A 1062 7.94 -50.27 27.07
C CYS A 1062 8.86 -51.11 27.96
N TYR A 1063 8.77 -52.44 27.92
CA TYR A 1063 9.48 -53.37 28.81
C TYR A 1063 9.27 -53.12 30.32
N GLU A 1064 8.30 -52.26 30.68
CA GLU A 1064 8.06 -51.78 32.05
C GLU A 1064 6.74 -52.32 32.63
N ARG A 1065 5.71 -52.48 31.78
CA ARG A 1065 4.35 -52.86 32.21
C ARG A 1065 3.89 -54.16 31.56
N GLU A 1066 2.94 -54.85 32.19
CA GLU A 1066 2.32 -56.04 31.60
C GLU A 1066 1.55 -55.73 30.30
N ALA A 1067 1.56 -56.66 29.35
CA ALA A 1067 0.83 -56.66 28.09
C ALA A 1067 -0.67 -56.92 28.31
N ASP A 1068 -1.30 -56.02 29.07
CA ASP A 1068 -2.67 -56.07 29.54
C ASP A 1068 -3.72 -55.75 28.46
N THR A 1069 -3.34 -55.45 27.22
CA THR A 1069 -4.26 -55.02 26.16
C THR A 1069 -4.09 -55.83 24.88
N CYS A 1070 -5.20 -56.22 24.26
CA CYS A 1070 -5.28 -56.99 23.02
C CYS A 1070 -5.92 -56.18 21.89
N PHE A 1071 -5.35 -56.23 20.69
CA PHE A 1071 -5.77 -55.42 19.56
C PHE A 1071 -6.67 -56.22 18.60
N LYS A 1072 -7.79 -55.66 18.16
CA LYS A 1072 -8.66 -56.28 17.14
C LYS A 1072 -8.47 -55.63 15.77
N PRO A 1073 -8.45 -56.42 14.67
CA PRO A 1073 -8.64 -57.88 14.61
C PRO A 1073 -7.34 -58.71 14.76
N CYS A 1074 -6.16 -58.09 14.78
CA CYS A 1074 -4.88 -58.78 14.62
C CYS A 1074 -4.38 -59.55 15.87
N SER A 1075 -5.06 -59.46 17.01
CA SER A 1075 -4.79 -60.16 18.27
C SER A 1075 -3.39 -59.93 18.88
N HIS A 1076 -2.64 -58.95 18.40
CA HIS A 1076 -1.38 -58.54 19.02
C HIS A 1076 -1.65 -57.91 20.39
N ARG A 1077 -0.65 -57.96 21.28
CA ARG A 1077 -0.77 -57.47 22.66
C ARG A 1077 0.31 -56.45 23.00
N SER A 1078 -0.06 -55.46 23.80
CA SER A 1078 0.87 -54.56 24.50
C SER A 1078 0.24 -54.08 25.79
N CYS A 1079 0.94 -53.27 26.59
CA CYS A 1079 0.28 -52.55 27.67
C CYS A 1079 -0.65 -51.47 27.08
N TYR A 1080 -1.70 -51.12 27.82
CA TYR A 1080 -2.70 -50.13 27.45
C TYR A 1080 -2.08 -48.76 27.14
N GLY A 1081 -1.05 -48.37 27.88
CA GLY A 1081 -0.34 -47.10 27.69
C GLY A 1081 0.35 -47.00 26.33
N CYS A 1082 1.07 -48.04 25.90
CA CYS A 1082 1.80 -48.03 24.63
C CYS A 1082 0.86 -47.98 23.42
N ILE A 1083 -0.22 -48.77 23.44
CA ILE A 1083 -1.23 -48.75 22.37
C ILE A 1083 -2.00 -47.44 22.33
N SER A 1084 -2.43 -46.93 23.49
CA SER A 1084 -3.13 -45.65 23.56
C SER A 1084 -2.27 -44.51 23.04
N ARG A 1085 -0.96 -44.49 23.33
CA ARG A 1085 -0.02 -43.50 22.79
C ARG A 1085 0.18 -43.62 21.29
N HIS A 1086 0.23 -44.83 20.74
CA HIS A 1086 0.38 -45.04 19.30
C HIS A 1086 -0.87 -44.60 18.53
N LEU A 1087 -2.06 -44.91 19.04
CA LEU A 1087 -3.34 -44.58 18.41
C LEU A 1087 -3.57 -43.06 18.27
N LEU A 1088 -2.86 -42.23 19.04
CA LEU A 1088 -2.85 -40.78 18.86
C LEU A 1088 -2.28 -40.35 17.50
N ASN A 1089 -1.38 -41.13 16.91
CA ASN A 1089 -0.67 -40.80 15.67
C ASN A 1089 -1.00 -41.77 14.53
N CYS A 1090 -1.34 -43.02 14.83
CA CYS A 1090 -1.57 -44.06 13.83
C CYS A 1090 -2.62 -45.05 14.30
N GLN A 1091 -3.72 -45.18 13.55
CA GLN A 1091 -4.84 -46.09 13.82
C GLN A 1091 -4.56 -47.52 13.32
N ARG A 1092 -3.30 -47.96 13.40
CA ARG A 1092 -2.85 -49.26 12.91
C ARG A 1092 -2.07 -49.99 14.00
N CYS A 1093 -1.94 -51.30 13.86
CA CYS A 1093 -1.15 -52.10 14.77
C CYS A 1093 0.35 -51.88 14.53
N PHE A 1094 1.15 -51.59 15.55
CA PHE A 1094 2.61 -51.43 15.39
C PHE A 1094 3.32 -52.69 14.90
N PHE A 1095 2.77 -53.87 15.22
CA PHE A 1095 3.40 -55.15 14.84
C PHE A 1095 3.11 -55.58 13.39
N CYS A 1096 1.87 -55.44 12.92
CA CYS A 1096 1.45 -55.95 11.60
C CYS A 1096 0.91 -54.88 10.65
N ASN A 1097 0.85 -53.63 11.08
CA ASN A 1097 0.34 -52.49 10.31
C ASN A 1097 -1.11 -52.64 9.81
N ALA A 1098 -1.87 -53.59 10.35
CA ALA A 1098 -3.30 -53.74 10.07
C ALA A 1098 -4.10 -52.62 10.75
N PRO A 1099 -5.18 -52.11 10.12
CA PRO A 1099 -6.08 -51.15 10.75
C PRO A 1099 -6.69 -51.74 12.02
N LEU A 1100 -6.73 -50.95 13.08
CA LEU A 1100 -7.28 -51.36 14.37
C LEU A 1100 -8.74 -50.93 14.47
N GLU A 1101 -9.61 -51.88 14.80
CA GLU A 1101 -11.03 -51.63 15.01
C GLU A 1101 -11.33 -51.34 16.49
N ASP A 1102 -10.62 -52.01 17.40
CA ASP A 1102 -10.86 -51.91 18.84
C ASP A 1102 -9.64 -52.41 19.65
N VAL A 1103 -9.51 -51.95 20.89
CA VAL A 1103 -8.44 -52.34 21.81
C VAL A 1103 -9.04 -52.73 23.17
N MET A 1104 -8.99 -54.02 23.50
CA MET A 1104 -9.62 -54.55 24.71
C MET A 1104 -8.59 -54.78 25.81
N ARG A 1105 -8.85 -54.22 26.99
CA ARG A 1105 -8.04 -54.42 28.19
C ARG A 1105 -8.44 -55.72 28.89
N ALA A 1106 -7.47 -56.54 29.25
CA ALA A 1106 -7.67 -57.75 30.04
C ALA A 1106 -8.14 -57.33 31.45
N GLY A 1107 -9.43 -57.49 31.72
CA GLY A 1107 -10.04 -57.17 33.03
C GLY A 1107 -11.36 -56.39 32.97
N THR A 1108 -11.75 -55.84 31.82
CA THR A 1108 -13.07 -55.23 31.63
C THR A 1108 -14.01 -56.22 30.93
N ASN A 1109 -14.82 -56.93 31.72
CA ASN A 1109 -16.06 -57.56 31.26
C ASN A 1109 -17.24 -56.62 31.50
#